data_AF-A0A3S1T4K7-F1
#
_entry.id   AF-A0A3S1T4K7-F1
#
_cell.length_a   1.000
_cell.length_b   1.000
_cell.length_c   1.000
_cell.angle_alpha   90.00
_cell.angle_beta   90.00
_cell.angle_gamma   90.00
#
_symmetry.space_group_name_H-M   'P 1'
#
loop_
_entity.id
_entity.type
_entity.pdbx_description
1 polymer ?
#
loop_
_entity_poly.entity_id
_entity_poly.type
_entity_poly.pdbx_seq_one_letter_code
_entity_poly.pdbx_strand_id
1 'polypeptide(L)'
;MMTKPLPELPVTAVLPALGEALSQRNSAVLVAPPGAGKTTLVPLALLDAPWLGEGRIVLLEPRRLAARAAARRMAELLGEEPGGTVGYAMRMENRTSARTKILVVTEGVLSRMILDDPELPGVSAVIFDEFHERSLDGDFGLALALDVQGALRPDLRLLVMSATLDGARVAKLLSEAPVIESEGRAFPVEIRYDERPAGTAVEDAMAKAVRSALATEQGSVLVFLPGQREIERTAERLVGNVAADTDIVPLYGQLDNKAQDQAIRPAPAGRRKVVLATSIAETSITIDGVRVVIDSGLSRLPRYEPASGLTRLETVRVSRASADQRAGRAGRTHAGVAVRLWRAEQTASLPAFTPPEILEADLSGLLLDCAAFGVADPSSLSFLDPPPAPALNEARVLLKALHASDEAGRLTEAGAAMRKLALPVRLAHMVAEAAKTGHALEAATLAVLLTERGLGGDSADLERRLIRFRGEKSPRANAARQLAERLARQAGGGQGGEAASAGPLLIHAWPDRVARARGERGRFVLANGSGAMVDAADPLANETWLVVADLQGKAQNARITAAAPVGEADIRAALAHRFVTKRETSFDRERLAVRMRETARLGAITLSERMLPAPSGAEADRAILDALRERGLSLLDWGKEAEALRRRLGWLHRGLGAPWPDVSDEALVERLAD
;
A
#
# COMPACT_ATOMS: atom_id res chain seq x y z
N MET A 1 36.11 -25.36 3.33
CA MET A 1 35.54 -26.61 2.76
C MET A 1 35.70 -26.51 1.26
N MET A 2 36.22 -27.54 0.57
CA MET A 2 36.34 -27.50 -0.90
C MET A 2 34.94 -27.46 -1.53
N THR A 3 34.52 -26.27 -1.96
CA THR A 3 33.26 -26.04 -2.69
C THR A 3 33.34 -26.76 -4.03
N LYS A 4 32.29 -27.52 -4.36
CA LYS A 4 32.11 -28.05 -5.72
C LYS A 4 32.20 -26.88 -6.71
N PRO A 5 32.79 -27.06 -7.91
CA PRO A 5 32.79 -26.02 -8.91
C PRO A 5 31.34 -25.61 -9.22
N LEU A 6 31.04 -24.33 -9.06
CA LEU A 6 29.75 -23.75 -9.42
C LEU A 6 29.55 -23.86 -10.94
N PRO A 7 28.31 -23.97 -11.43
CA PRO A 7 28.04 -24.07 -12.87
C PRO A 7 28.42 -22.78 -13.59
N GLU A 8 28.93 -22.90 -14.82
CA GLU A 8 29.23 -21.74 -15.67
C GLU A 8 27.95 -21.10 -16.20
N LEU A 9 27.52 -20.02 -15.56
CA LEU A 9 26.47 -19.11 -16.03
C LEU A 9 27.05 -17.73 -16.37
N PRO A 10 26.32 -16.84 -17.08
CA PRO A 10 26.85 -15.51 -17.47
C PRO A 10 27.41 -14.69 -16.31
N VAL A 11 26.80 -14.78 -15.11
CA VAL A 11 27.30 -14.05 -13.93
C VAL A 11 28.68 -14.53 -13.46
N THR A 12 29.07 -15.76 -13.79
CA THR A 12 30.36 -16.36 -13.37
C THR A 12 31.56 -15.51 -13.81
N ALA A 13 31.47 -14.89 -14.99
CA ALA A 13 32.52 -14.05 -15.54
C ALA A 13 32.81 -12.81 -14.68
N VAL A 14 31.83 -12.34 -13.90
CA VAL A 14 31.94 -11.11 -13.11
C VAL A 14 32.08 -11.37 -11.60
N LEU A 15 31.97 -12.61 -11.14
CA LEU A 15 32.12 -12.96 -9.72
C LEU A 15 33.47 -12.53 -9.13
N PRO A 16 34.63 -12.67 -9.82
CA PRO A 16 35.90 -12.19 -9.28
C PRO A 16 35.91 -10.67 -9.06
N ALA A 17 35.44 -9.90 -10.06
CA ALA A 17 35.36 -8.45 -9.96
C ALA A 17 34.40 -7.99 -8.85
N LEU A 18 33.27 -8.69 -8.68
CA LEU A 18 32.32 -8.43 -7.60
C LEU A 18 32.94 -8.73 -6.22
N GLY A 19 33.66 -9.85 -6.08
CA GLY A 19 34.34 -10.21 -4.85
C GLY A 19 35.43 -9.21 -4.46
N GLU A 20 36.19 -8.72 -5.44
CA GLU A 20 37.19 -7.66 -5.24
C GLU A 20 36.53 -6.34 -4.81
N ALA A 21 35.47 -5.93 -5.50
CA ALA A 21 34.71 -4.73 -5.17
C ALA A 21 34.19 -4.74 -3.72
N LEU A 22 33.60 -5.85 -3.28
CA LEU A 22 33.09 -6.03 -1.91
C LEU A 22 34.20 -6.26 -0.86
N SER A 23 35.43 -6.54 -1.30
CA SER A 23 36.60 -6.60 -0.41
C SER A 23 37.21 -5.22 -0.19
N GLN A 24 37.18 -4.36 -1.21
CA GLN A 24 37.70 -2.98 -1.15
C GLN A 24 36.68 -1.98 -0.59
N ARG A 25 35.39 -2.22 -0.82
CA ARG A 25 34.28 -1.38 -0.38
C ARG A 25 33.18 -2.21 0.25
N ASN A 26 32.31 -1.58 1.02
CA ASN A 26 31.23 -2.27 1.73
C ASN A 26 29.91 -2.26 0.94
N SER A 27 29.89 -1.67 -0.25
CA SER A 27 28.69 -1.60 -1.08
C SER A 27 29.03 -1.84 -2.55
N ALA A 28 28.16 -2.54 -3.28
CA ALA A 28 28.29 -2.76 -4.73
C ALA A 28 26.92 -2.90 -5.40
N VAL A 29 26.87 -2.65 -6.71
CA VAL A 29 25.69 -2.87 -7.55
C VAL A 29 26.02 -3.91 -8.61
N LEU A 30 25.18 -4.94 -8.73
CA LEU A 30 25.29 -5.94 -9.80
C LEU A 30 24.11 -5.81 -10.76
N VAL A 31 24.39 -5.47 -12.01
CA VAL A 31 23.40 -5.47 -13.08
C VAL A 31 23.59 -6.74 -13.91
N ALA A 32 22.59 -7.61 -13.90
CA ALA A 32 22.63 -8.87 -14.63
C ALA A 32 21.22 -9.29 -15.09
N PRO A 33 21.04 -9.69 -16.36
CA PRO A 33 19.73 -10.03 -16.87
C PRO A 33 19.11 -11.25 -16.17
N PRO A 34 17.77 -11.41 -16.21
CA PRO A 34 17.13 -12.55 -15.58
C PRO A 34 17.63 -13.87 -16.17
N GLY A 35 17.92 -14.86 -15.32
CA GLY A 35 18.49 -16.14 -15.76
C GLY A 35 20.02 -16.15 -15.89
N ALA A 36 20.72 -15.02 -15.72
CA ALA A 36 22.19 -14.98 -15.69
C ALA A 36 22.82 -15.72 -14.50
N GLY A 37 22.01 -16.13 -13.52
CA GLY A 37 22.45 -16.86 -12.32
C GLY A 37 22.72 -15.99 -11.09
N LYS A 38 22.39 -14.68 -11.12
CA LYS A 38 22.69 -13.72 -10.03
C LYS A 38 22.22 -14.22 -8.65
N THR A 39 20.94 -14.53 -8.54
CA THR A 39 20.27 -15.02 -7.33
C THR A 39 20.92 -16.28 -6.74
N THR A 40 21.36 -17.20 -7.60
CA THR A 40 21.76 -18.55 -7.19
C THR A 40 23.26 -18.75 -7.07
N LEU A 41 24.07 -17.96 -7.79
CA LEU A 41 25.53 -18.12 -7.79
C LEU A 41 26.24 -17.05 -6.96
N VAL A 42 25.73 -15.82 -6.93
CA VAL A 42 26.40 -14.72 -6.21
C VAL A 42 26.48 -15.00 -4.71
N PRO A 43 25.39 -15.36 -4.00
CA PRO A 43 25.50 -15.65 -2.57
C PRO A 43 26.45 -16.82 -2.27
N LEU A 44 26.44 -17.85 -3.12
CA LEU A 44 27.32 -19.02 -2.97
C LEU A 44 28.79 -18.65 -3.18
N ALA A 45 29.10 -17.83 -4.17
CA ALA A 45 30.46 -17.38 -4.46
C ALA A 45 31.05 -16.50 -3.34
N LEU A 46 30.19 -15.78 -2.62
CA LEU A 46 30.58 -14.93 -1.49
C LEU A 46 30.76 -15.71 -0.17
N LEU A 47 30.43 -17.01 -0.10
CA LEU A 47 30.63 -17.83 1.10
C LEU A 47 32.10 -17.97 1.51
N ASP A 48 33.01 -17.93 0.53
CA ASP A 48 34.45 -18.05 0.76
C ASP A 48 35.13 -16.67 0.91
N ALA A 49 34.35 -15.58 0.92
CA ALA A 49 34.89 -14.23 1.05
C ALA A 49 35.49 -13.99 2.46
N PRO A 50 36.73 -13.49 2.59
CA PRO A 50 37.37 -13.31 3.90
C PRO A 50 36.60 -12.41 4.87
N TRP A 51 35.88 -11.41 4.36
CA TRP A 51 35.09 -10.48 5.17
C TRP A 51 33.82 -11.12 5.75
N LEU A 52 33.37 -12.27 5.24
CA LEU A 52 32.18 -12.95 5.78
C LEU A 52 32.46 -13.50 7.18
N GLY A 53 33.66 -14.08 7.38
CA GLY A 53 34.07 -14.70 8.63
C GLY A 53 33.06 -15.74 9.12
N GLU A 54 32.66 -15.64 10.40
CA GLU A 54 31.65 -16.52 10.98
C GLU A 54 30.20 -16.05 10.75
N GLY A 55 30.00 -14.87 10.16
CA GLY A 55 28.67 -14.35 9.92
C GLY A 55 27.96 -15.02 8.75
N ARG A 56 26.79 -14.47 8.43
CA ARG A 56 25.90 -14.96 7.38
C ARG A 56 25.54 -13.85 6.39
N ILE A 57 25.13 -14.29 5.21
CA ILE A 57 24.55 -13.48 4.14
C ILE A 57 23.03 -13.56 4.28
N VAL A 58 22.35 -12.42 4.32
CA VAL A 58 20.90 -12.33 4.18
C VAL A 58 20.58 -11.96 2.73
N LEU A 59 19.82 -12.81 2.04
CA LEU A 59 19.37 -12.57 0.67
C LEU A 59 17.89 -12.21 0.69
N LEU A 60 17.55 -10.97 0.34
CA LEU A 60 16.18 -10.53 0.17
C LEU A 60 15.67 -10.92 -1.21
N GLU A 61 14.47 -11.51 -1.21
CA GLU A 61 13.69 -11.87 -2.39
C GLU A 61 12.27 -11.29 -2.27
N PRO A 62 11.74 -10.58 -3.29
CA PRO A 62 10.45 -9.90 -3.19
C PRO A 62 9.28 -10.86 -2.97
N ARG A 63 9.39 -12.11 -3.46
CA ARG A 63 8.29 -13.07 -3.52
C ARG A 63 8.63 -14.33 -2.74
N ARG A 64 7.68 -14.82 -1.93
CA ARG A 64 7.84 -16.09 -1.18
C ARG A 64 8.22 -17.29 -2.06
N LEU A 65 7.61 -17.39 -3.25
CA LEU A 65 7.92 -18.48 -4.17
C LEU A 65 9.35 -18.35 -4.73
N ALA A 66 9.79 -17.13 -5.05
CA ALA A 66 11.15 -16.87 -5.50
C ALA A 66 12.16 -17.19 -4.39
N ALA A 67 11.92 -16.72 -3.16
CA ALA A 67 12.74 -17.04 -1.99
C ALA A 67 12.93 -18.55 -1.77
N ARG A 68 11.84 -19.33 -1.84
CA ARG A 68 11.91 -20.80 -1.74
C ARG A 68 12.66 -21.44 -2.90
N ALA A 69 12.38 -21.00 -4.13
CA ALA A 69 13.01 -21.53 -5.34
C ALA A 69 14.53 -21.24 -5.33
N ALA A 70 14.93 -20.02 -4.97
CA ALA A 70 16.32 -19.61 -4.81
C ALA A 70 17.04 -20.44 -3.74
N ALA A 71 16.46 -20.55 -2.54
CA ALA A 71 17.04 -21.33 -1.45
C ALA A 71 17.20 -22.82 -1.83
N ARG A 72 16.18 -23.41 -2.46
CA ARG A 72 16.24 -24.80 -2.94
C ARG A 72 17.31 -24.97 -4.01
N ARG A 73 17.34 -24.09 -5.02
CA ARG A 73 18.32 -24.18 -6.10
C ARG A 73 19.75 -24.04 -5.59
N MET A 74 20.01 -23.12 -4.65
CA MET A 74 21.34 -22.98 -4.04
C MET A 74 21.71 -24.21 -3.21
N ALA A 75 20.79 -24.78 -2.43
CA ALA A 75 21.03 -26.01 -1.69
C ALA A 75 21.33 -27.19 -2.62
N GLU A 76 20.57 -27.35 -3.71
CA GLU A 76 20.81 -28.39 -4.74
C GLU A 76 22.20 -28.29 -5.36
N LEU A 77 22.69 -27.07 -5.64
CA LEU A 77 24.05 -26.85 -6.17
C LEU A 77 25.14 -27.28 -5.18
N LEU A 78 24.88 -27.20 -3.88
CA LEU A 78 25.75 -27.72 -2.83
C LEU A 78 25.58 -29.24 -2.61
N GLY A 79 24.54 -29.86 -3.18
CA GLY A 79 24.15 -31.24 -2.90
C GLY A 79 23.47 -31.40 -1.54
N GLU A 80 22.81 -30.35 -1.06
CA GLU A 80 22.08 -30.29 0.21
C GLU A 80 20.58 -30.05 -0.04
N GLU A 81 19.79 -30.15 1.04
CA GLU A 81 18.41 -29.66 1.09
C GLU A 81 18.35 -28.34 1.88
N PRO A 82 17.36 -27.45 1.63
CA PRO A 82 17.18 -26.25 2.42
C PRO A 82 17.10 -26.49 3.92
N GLY A 83 17.80 -25.66 4.70
CA GLY A 83 17.96 -25.77 6.15
C GLY A 83 19.37 -26.19 6.57
N GLY A 84 20.22 -26.60 5.63
CA GLY A 84 21.67 -26.77 5.82
C GLY A 84 22.41 -25.43 5.74
N THR A 85 23.39 -25.35 4.84
CA THR A 85 24.19 -24.14 4.55
C THR A 85 23.31 -23.00 4.04
N VAL A 86 22.29 -23.33 3.25
CA VAL A 86 21.29 -22.40 2.74
C VAL A 86 19.96 -22.67 3.42
N GLY A 87 19.35 -21.64 3.98
CA GLY A 87 18.05 -21.69 4.63
C GLY A 87 17.16 -20.54 4.19
N TYR A 88 15.91 -20.55 4.64
CA TYR A 88 14.98 -19.46 4.38
C TYR A 88 14.07 -19.17 5.57
N ALA A 89 13.67 -17.90 5.71
CA ALA A 89 12.70 -17.45 6.71
C ALA A 89 11.67 -16.51 6.08
N MET A 90 10.39 -16.87 6.19
CA MET A 90 9.25 -16.15 5.66
C MET A 90 8.09 -16.18 6.66
N ARG A 91 7.04 -15.41 6.39
CA ARG A 91 5.81 -15.46 7.21
C ARG A 91 5.24 -16.88 7.22
N MET A 92 5.17 -17.49 8.43
CA MET A 92 4.67 -18.85 8.70
C MET A 92 5.55 -20.01 8.18
N GLU A 93 6.75 -19.74 7.65
CA GLU A 93 7.68 -20.78 7.19
C GLU A 93 9.11 -20.44 7.58
N ASN A 94 9.77 -21.35 8.29
CA ASN A 94 11.17 -21.19 8.65
C ASN A 94 11.89 -22.53 8.46
N ARG A 95 12.96 -22.53 7.65
CA ARG A 95 13.86 -23.67 7.48
C ARG A 95 15.30 -23.18 7.59
N THR A 96 15.78 -23.14 8.82
CA THR A 96 17.13 -22.70 9.18
C THR A 96 17.72 -23.64 10.21
N SER A 97 19.05 -23.63 10.33
CA SER A 97 19.79 -24.34 11.39
C SER A 97 21.02 -23.52 11.81
N ALA A 98 21.75 -23.99 12.81
CA ALA A 98 23.03 -23.39 13.20
C ALA A 98 24.08 -23.41 12.08
N ARG A 99 23.90 -24.23 11.03
CA ARG A 99 24.80 -24.29 9.87
C ARG A 99 24.46 -23.26 8.78
N THR A 100 23.32 -22.57 8.89
CA THR A 100 22.84 -21.68 7.84
C THR A 100 23.73 -20.44 7.73
N LYS A 101 24.42 -20.31 6.59
CA LYS A 101 25.29 -19.19 6.23
C LYS A 101 24.67 -18.28 5.16
N ILE A 102 23.70 -18.76 4.39
CA ILE A 102 22.84 -17.94 3.52
C ILE A 102 21.40 -18.07 4.00
N LEU A 103 20.82 -16.95 4.42
CA LEU A 103 19.44 -16.85 4.87
C LEU A 103 18.62 -16.09 3.83
N VAL A 104 17.78 -16.80 3.08
CA VAL A 104 16.87 -16.18 2.12
C VAL A 104 15.60 -15.70 2.84
N VAL A 105 15.26 -14.42 2.71
CA VAL A 105 14.13 -13.79 3.39
C VAL A 105 13.26 -13.02 2.40
N THR A 106 12.01 -12.78 2.78
CA THR A 106 11.16 -11.81 2.07
C THR A 106 11.37 -10.40 2.62
N GLU A 107 10.99 -9.39 1.84
CA GLU A 107 11.16 -7.96 2.18
C GLU A 107 10.67 -7.62 3.60
N GLY A 108 9.41 -7.90 3.91
CA GLY A 108 8.87 -7.63 5.25
C GLY A 108 9.50 -8.44 6.40
N VAL A 109 10.28 -9.51 6.12
CA VAL A 109 11.08 -10.20 7.13
C VAL A 109 12.40 -9.47 7.34
N LEU A 110 13.08 -9.03 6.28
CA LEU A 110 14.30 -8.22 6.40
C LEU A 110 14.03 -6.94 7.18
N SER A 111 13.01 -6.16 6.79
CA SER A 111 12.69 -4.91 7.46
C SER A 111 12.40 -5.14 8.94
N ARG A 112 11.67 -6.20 9.29
CA ARG A 112 11.44 -6.57 10.70
C ARG A 112 12.75 -6.94 11.42
N MET A 113 13.65 -7.70 10.79
CA MET A 113 14.95 -8.03 11.39
C MET A 113 15.75 -6.77 11.74
N ILE A 114 15.81 -5.79 10.83
CA ILE A 114 16.54 -4.53 11.05
C ILE A 114 15.85 -3.68 12.12
N LEU A 115 14.52 -3.57 12.07
CA LEU A 115 13.74 -2.77 13.02
C LEU A 115 13.78 -3.34 14.44
N ASP A 116 13.80 -4.67 14.58
CA ASP A 116 13.80 -5.32 15.89
C ASP A 116 15.22 -5.37 16.51
N ASP A 117 16.27 -5.48 15.69
CA ASP A 117 17.67 -5.39 16.13
C ASP A 117 18.57 -4.79 15.03
N PRO A 118 18.85 -3.46 15.09
CA PRO A 118 19.68 -2.77 14.11
C PRO A 118 21.14 -3.24 14.08
N GLU A 119 21.64 -3.91 15.14
CA GLU A 119 22.99 -4.47 15.11
C GLU A 119 23.10 -5.65 14.14
N LEU A 120 21.97 -6.26 13.74
CA LEU A 120 21.90 -7.44 12.88
C LEU A 120 22.94 -8.50 13.28
N PRO A 121 22.87 -9.03 14.51
CA PRO A 121 23.91 -9.90 15.06
C PRO A 121 24.15 -11.13 14.18
N GLY A 122 25.42 -11.39 13.91
CA GLY A 122 25.86 -12.49 13.06
C GLY A 122 25.61 -12.30 11.56
N VAL A 123 25.11 -11.14 11.10
CA VAL A 123 24.99 -10.80 9.67
C VAL A 123 26.21 -9.99 9.24
N SER A 124 26.87 -10.43 8.17
CA SER A 124 27.99 -9.71 7.54
C SER A 124 27.61 -9.06 6.22
N ALA A 125 26.56 -9.55 5.55
CA ALA A 125 26.08 -8.97 4.30
C ALA A 125 24.55 -9.05 4.15
N VAL A 126 23.98 -8.04 3.50
CA VAL A 126 22.61 -8.04 2.99
C VAL A 126 22.64 -7.86 1.48
N ILE A 127 21.98 -8.77 0.78
CA ILE A 127 21.83 -8.74 -0.67
C ILE A 127 20.37 -8.45 -1.00
N PHE A 128 20.12 -7.36 -1.72
CA PHE A 128 18.81 -6.98 -2.25
C PHE A 128 18.70 -7.50 -3.67
N ASP A 129 18.02 -8.63 -3.87
CA ASP A 129 17.77 -9.14 -5.22
C ASP A 129 16.54 -8.48 -5.86
N GLU A 130 16.50 -8.48 -7.19
CA GLU A 130 15.37 -8.05 -8.00
C GLU A 130 14.89 -6.62 -7.65
N PHE A 131 15.83 -5.74 -7.29
CA PHE A 131 15.53 -4.38 -6.82
C PHE A 131 14.81 -3.48 -7.84
N HIS A 132 14.66 -3.93 -9.09
CA HIS A 132 13.84 -3.25 -10.11
C HIS A 132 12.33 -3.43 -9.92
N GLU A 133 11.88 -4.35 -9.06
CA GLU A 133 10.46 -4.42 -8.69
C GLU A 133 10.02 -3.17 -7.92
N ARG A 134 10.96 -2.45 -7.28
CA ARG A 134 10.73 -1.16 -6.58
C ARG A 134 9.51 -1.19 -5.66
N SER A 135 9.40 -2.27 -4.90
CA SER A 135 8.42 -2.44 -3.82
C SER A 135 8.72 -1.45 -2.69
N LEU A 136 7.68 -1.09 -1.94
CA LEU A 136 7.83 -0.19 -0.79
C LEU A 136 8.71 -0.84 0.30
N ASP A 137 8.48 -2.12 0.59
CA ASP A 137 9.24 -2.84 1.62
C ASP A 137 10.71 -3.04 1.21
N GLY A 138 10.99 -3.27 -0.08
CA GLY A 138 12.35 -3.40 -0.60
C GLY A 138 13.13 -2.08 -0.55
N ASP A 139 12.51 -0.98 -1.00
CA ASP A 139 13.10 0.36 -0.93
C ASP A 139 13.35 0.77 0.54
N PHE A 140 12.39 0.50 1.44
CA PHE A 140 12.53 0.79 2.87
C PHE A 140 13.60 -0.08 3.54
N GLY A 141 13.66 -1.37 3.23
CA GLY A 141 14.69 -2.27 3.74
C GLY A 141 16.10 -1.80 3.35
N LEU A 142 16.29 -1.30 2.12
CA LEU A 142 17.56 -0.72 1.69
C LEU A 142 17.88 0.57 2.45
N ALA A 143 16.90 1.46 2.61
CA ALA A 143 17.06 2.71 3.34
C ALA A 143 17.46 2.47 4.81
N LEU A 144 16.85 1.49 5.48
CA LEU A 144 17.22 1.07 6.84
C LEU A 144 18.63 0.46 6.88
N ALA A 145 18.97 -0.40 5.93
CA ALA A 145 20.29 -1.02 5.88
C ALA A 145 21.42 0.00 5.64
N LEU A 146 21.16 1.04 4.83
CA LEU A 146 22.06 2.17 4.61
C LEU A 146 22.27 2.99 5.89
N ASP A 147 21.18 3.29 6.61
CA ASP A 147 21.25 4.03 7.87
C ASP A 147 22.04 3.25 8.94
N VAL A 148 21.76 1.95 9.08
CA VAL A 148 22.53 1.03 9.94
C VAL A 148 24.00 0.99 9.53
N GLN A 149 24.31 0.88 8.22
CA GLN A 149 25.69 0.87 7.74
C GLN A 149 26.42 2.18 8.07
N GLY A 150 25.74 3.32 7.93
CA GLY A 150 26.31 4.65 8.19
C GLY A 150 26.53 4.95 9.68
N ALA A 151 25.64 4.47 10.55
CA ALA A 151 25.64 4.85 11.96
C ALA A 151 26.23 3.79 12.91
N LEU A 152 26.03 2.50 12.63
CA LEU A 152 26.25 1.42 13.61
C LEU A 152 27.15 0.29 13.10
N ARG A 153 26.95 -0.14 11.85
CA ARG A 153 27.65 -1.28 11.24
C ARG A 153 28.39 -0.84 9.97
N PRO A 154 29.44 -0.01 10.07
CA PRO A 154 30.24 0.38 8.91
C PRO A 154 30.88 -0.83 8.23
N ASP A 155 31.00 -1.98 8.91
CA ASP A 155 31.46 -3.25 8.40
C ASP A 155 30.40 -4.05 7.63
N LEU A 156 29.10 -3.70 7.69
CA LEU A 156 28.06 -4.44 6.97
C LEU A 156 28.22 -4.28 5.46
N ARG A 157 28.19 -5.39 4.72
CA ARG A 157 28.23 -5.36 3.24
C ARG A 157 26.82 -5.25 2.66
N LEU A 158 26.62 -4.36 1.69
CA LEU A 158 25.37 -4.20 0.96
C LEU A 158 25.59 -4.49 -0.53
N LEU A 159 24.80 -5.40 -1.09
CA LEU A 159 24.80 -5.67 -2.52
C LEU A 159 23.39 -5.48 -3.07
N VAL A 160 23.24 -4.60 -4.06
CA VAL A 160 21.97 -4.47 -4.80
C VAL A 160 22.11 -5.15 -6.15
N MET A 161 21.28 -6.16 -6.40
CA MET A 161 21.24 -6.88 -7.67
C MET A 161 19.99 -6.49 -8.44
N SER A 162 20.14 -6.25 -9.74
CA SER A 162 18.99 -5.93 -10.59
C SER A 162 19.16 -6.33 -12.05
N ALA A 163 18.04 -6.50 -12.74
CA ALA A 163 18.00 -6.91 -14.13
C ALA A 163 17.97 -5.74 -15.12
N THR A 164 17.37 -4.62 -14.73
CA THR A 164 16.99 -3.54 -15.67
C THR A 164 17.09 -2.14 -15.05
N LEU A 165 17.65 -2.03 -13.85
CA LEU A 165 17.67 -0.76 -13.12
C LEU A 165 18.80 0.12 -13.63
N ASP A 166 18.57 1.44 -13.56
CA ASP A 166 19.61 2.45 -13.70
C ASP A 166 20.67 2.27 -12.60
N GLY A 167 21.66 1.42 -12.88
CA GLY A 167 22.73 1.06 -11.96
C GLY A 167 23.46 2.29 -11.42
N ALA A 168 23.52 3.38 -12.20
CA ALA A 168 24.12 4.64 -11.77
C ALA A 168 23.31 5.33 -10.65
N ARG A 169 21.98 5.33 -10.72
CA ARG A 169 21.15 5.91 -9.63
C ARG A 169 21.32 5.14 -8.32
N VAL A 170 21.37 3.81 -8.37
CA VAL A 170 21.56 2.97 -7.18
C VAL A 170 23.00 3.09 -6.66
N ALA A 171 23.99 3.15 -7.54
CA ALA A 171 25.38 3.39 -7.17
C ALA A 171 25.55 4.72 -6.43
N LYS A 172 24.92 5.79 -6.92
CA LYS A 172 24.89 7.09 -6.25
C LYS A 172 24.26 7.02 -4.86
N LEU A 173 23.15 6.29 -4.72
CA LEU A 173 22.52 6.05 -3.41
C LEU A 173 23.47 5.31 -2.44
N LEU A 174 24.27 4.37 -2.95
CA LEU A 174 25.26 3.60 -2.22
C LEU A 174 26.63 4.30 -2.14
N SER A 175 26.68 5.63 -2.11
CA SER A 175 27.92 6.42 -2.02
C SER A 175 28.92 6.12 -3.15
N GLU A 176 28.47 6.22 -4.40
CA GLU A 176 29.27 5.94 -5.61
C GLU A 176 29.84 4.51 -5.61
N ALA A 177 29.00 3.53 -5.25
CA ALA A 177 29.39 2.13 -5.23
C ALA A 177 29.74 1.62 -6.64
N PRO A 178 30.72 0.70 -6.77
CA PRO A 178 31.06 0.09 -8.05
C PRO A 178 29.85 -0.63 -8.66
N VAL A 179 29.63 -0.39 -9.95
CA VAL A 179 28.64 -1.09 -10.77
C VAL A 179 29.35 -2.18 -11.55
N ILE A 180 28.94 -3.43 -11.32
CA ILE A 180 29.43 -4.61 -12.01
C ILE A 180 28.34 -5.06 -12.97
N GLU A 181 28.65 -5.18 -14.26
CA GLU A 181 27.69 -5.56 -15.28
C GLU A 181 28.02 -6.95 -15.83
N SER A 182 27.06 -7.87 -15.74
CA SER A 182 27.12 -9.17 -16.40
C SER A 182 26.37 -9.10 -17.73
N GLU A 183 27.11 -9.20 -18.82
CA GLU A 183 26.53 -9.40 -20.15
C GLU A 183 25.84 -10.77 -20.19
N GLY A 184 24.53 -10.78 -20.42
CA GLY A 184 23.76 -12.03 -20.54
C GLY A 184 24.04 -12.76 -21.83
N ARG A 185 23.85 -14.09 -21.82
CA ARG A 185 23.62 -14.89 -23.03
C ARG A 185 22.13 -15.17 -23.15
N ALA A 186 21.37 -14.20 -23.66
CA ALA A 186 19.96 -14.42 -23.99
C ALA A 186 19.85 -15.01 -25.39
N PHE A 187 19.12 -16.11 -25.55
CA PHE A 187 18.80 -16.61 -26.88
C PHE A 187 17.77 -15.69 -27.56
N PRO A 188 17.78 -15.57 -28.89
CA PRO A 188 16.85 -14.70 -29.60
C PRO A 188 15.40 -15.12 -29.36
N VAL A 189 14.53 -14.12 -29.14
CA VAL A 189 13.08 -14.30 -29.00
C VAL A 189 12.37 -13.60 -30.14
N GLU A 190 11.63 -14.35 -30.95
CA GLU A 190 10.77 -13.80 -32.00
C GLU A 190 9.51 -13.18 -31.37
N ILE A 191 9.24 -11.89 -31.63
CA ILE A 191 8.05 -11.21 -31.14
C ILE A 191 6.94 -11.27 -32.21
N ARG A 192 5.81 -11.89 -31.84
CA ARG A 192 4.58 -11.94 -32.65
C ARG A 192 3.47 -11.15 -31.97
N TYR A 193 2.55 -10.61 -32.76
CA TYR A 193 1.40 -9.84 -32.28
C TYR A 193 0.09 -10.49 -32.74
N ASP A 194 -0.84 -10.72 -31.82
CA ASP A 194 -2.20 -11.24 -32.09
C ASP A 194 -3.21 -10.42 -31.28
N GLU A 195 -3.64 -9.28 -31.82
CA GLU A 195 -4.47 -8.33 -31.10
C GLU A 195 -5.77 -8.99 -30.56
N ARG A 196 -6.01 -8.83 -29.25
CA ARG A 196 -7.31 -9.15 -28.67
C ARG A 196 -8.39 -8.18 -29.18
N PRO A 197 -9.44 -8.66 -29.89
CA PRO A 197 -10.50 -7.79 -30.37
C PRO A 197 -11.27 -7.12 -29.23
N ALA A 198 -11.75 -5.90 -29.47
CA ALA A 198 -12.61 -5.19 -28.52
C ALA A 198 -13.85 -6.03 -28.15
N GLY A 199 -14.24 -6.01 -26.87
CA GLY A 199 -15.36 -6.81 -26.36
C GLY A 199 -15.06 -8.30 -26.12
N THR A 200 -13.92 -8.82 -26.58
CA THR A 200 -13.51 -10.21 -26.29
C THR A 200 -12.92 -10.29 -24.88
N ALA A 201 -13.42 -11.22 -24.06
CA ALA A 201 -12.87 -11.45 -22.73
C ALA A 201 -11.40 -11.92 -22.85
N VAL A 202 -10.55 -11.54 -21.90
CA VAL A 202 -9.11 -11.87 -21.95
C VAL A 202 -8.89 -13.39 -21.99
N GLU A 203 -9.74 -14.12 -21.27
CA GLU A 203 -9.65 -15.56 -21.11
C GLU A 203 -9.98 -16.31 -22.42
N ASP A 204 -10.90 -15.78 -23.24
CA ASP A 204 -11.23 -16.33 -24.56
C ASP A 204 -10.09 -16.14 -25.56
N ALA A 205 -9.54 -14.91 -25.61
CA ALA A 205 -8.42 -14.58 -26.47
C ALA A 205 -7.16 -15.39 -26.10
N MET A 206 -6.89 -15.54 -24.81
CA MET A 206 -5.75 -16.30 -24.30
C MET A 206 -5.90 -17.79 -24.61
N ALA A 207 -7.09 -18.38 -24.42
CA ALA A 207 -7.31 -19.78 -24.77
C ALA A 207 -7.12 -20.04 -26.28
N LYS A 208 -7.57 -19.11 -27.14
CA LYS A 208 -7.33 -19.17 -28.60
C LYS A 208 -5.83 -19.12 -28.92
N ALA A 209 -5.12 -18.14 -28.37
CA ALA A 209 -3.68 -17.96 -28.60
C ALA A 209 -2.87 -19.16 -28.12
N VAL A 210 -3.20 -19.73 -26.95
CA VAL A 210 -2.57 -20.95 -26.42
C VAL A 210 -2.76 -22.11 -27.37
N ARG A 211 -3.98 -22.39 -27.85
CA ARG A 211 -4.21 -23.49 -28.81
C ARG A 211 -3.44 -23.29 -30.11
N SER A 212 -3.38 -22.06 -30.63
CA SER A 212 -2.61 -21.74 -31.83
C SER A 212 -1.11 -21.96 -31.63
N ALA A 213 -0.56 -21.51 -30.50
CA ALA A 213 0.83 -21.75 -30.14
C ALA A 213 1.14 -23.24 -29.97
N LEU A 214 0.28 -23.99 -29.29
CA LEU A 214 0.47 -25.43 -29.09
C LEU A 214 0.47 -26.21 -30.42
N ALA A 215 -0.27 -25.74 -31.44
CA ALA A 215 -0.34 -26.38 -32.75
C ALA A 215 0.84 -26.05 -33.67
N THR A 216 1.49 -24.90 -33.47
CA THR A 216 2.53 -24.37 -34.37
C THR A 216 3.93 -24.42 -33.79
N GLU A 217 4.05 -24.44 -32.47
CA GLU A 217 5.32 -24.37 -31.76
C GLU A 217 5.56 -25.60 -30.89
N GLN A 218 6.84 -25.87 -30.61
CA GLN A 218 7.29 -26.89 -29.68
C GLN A 218 7.69 -26.30 -28.33
N GLY A 219 7.81 -27.17 -27.32
CA GLY A 219 8.16 -26.82 -25.95
C GLY A 219 6.95 -26.41 -25.10
N SER A 220 7.21 -26.03 -23.86
CA SER A 220 6.18 -25.58 -22.93
C SER A 220 5.81 -24.11 -23.17
N VAL A 221 4.57 -23.76 -22.82
CA VAL A 221 4.00 -22.43 -22.99
C VAL A 221 3.84 -21.76 -21.62
N LEU A 222 4.33 -20.54 -21.47
CA LEU A 222 4.10 -19.68 -20.32
C LEU A 222 3.13 -18.55 -20.69
N VAL A 223 2.08 -18.38 -19.91
CA VAL A 223 0.95 -17.53 -20.25
C VAL A 223 0.75 -16.51 -19.13
N PHE A 224 0.86 -15.21 -19.43
CA PHE A 224 0.74 -14.14 -18.45
C PHE A 224 -0.66 -13.52 -18.40
N LEU A 225 -1.34 -13.70 -17.27
CA LEU A 225 -2.70 -13.23 -16.98
C LEU A 225 -2.70 -12.31 -15.74
N PRO A 226 -3.66 -11.38 -15.63
CA PRO A 226 -3.65 -10.39 -14.54
C PRO A 226 -4.02 -10.97 -13.17
N GLY A 227 -4.65 -12.14 -13.08
CA GLY A 227 -5.08 -12.68 -11.79
C GLY A 227 -5.64 -14.09 -11.83
N GLN A 228 -5.95 -14.61 -10.64
CA GLN A 228 -6.46 -15.97 -10.43
C GLN A 228 -7.76 -16.25 -11.21
N ARG A 229 -8.73 -15.32 -11.17
CA ARG A 229 -10.02 -15.47 -11.87
C ARG A 229 -9.79 -15.72 -13.36
N GLU A 230 -8.90 -14.93 -13.97
CA GLU A 230 -8.59 -15.04 -15.38
C GLU A 230 -7.80 -16.33 -15.69
N ILE A 231 -6.92 -16.76 -14.79
CA ILE A 231 -6.19 -18.04 -14.89
C ILE A 231 -7.16 -19.23 -14.89
N GLU A 232 -8.03 -19.33 -13.89
CA GLU A 232 -8.97 -20.45 -13.74
C GLU A 232 -9.92 -20.54 -14.94
N ARG A 233 -10.50 -19.40 -15.34
CA ARG A 233 -11.37 -19.31 -16.51
C ARG A 233 -10.66 -19.60 -17.84
N THR A 234 -9.37 -19.32 -17.95
CA THR A 234 -8.58 -19.71 -19.13
C THR A 234 -8.29 -21.22 -19.10
N ALA A 235 -8.00 -21.77 -17.92
CA ALA A 235 -7.79 -23.21 -17.74
C ALA A 235 -9.06 -24.00 -18.12
N GLU A 236 -10.24 -23.58 -17.65
CA GLU A 236 -11.54 -24.18 -17.99
C GLU A 236 -11.77 -24.27 -19.50
N ARG A 237 -11.37 -23.23 -20.25
CA ARG A 237 -11.49 -23.19 -21.72
C ARG A 237 -10.50 -24.10 -22.44
N LEU A 238 -9.38 -24.44 -21.79
CA LEU A 238 -8.32 -25.28 -22.35
C LEU A 238 -8.52 -26.77 -22.03
N VAL A 239 -9.09 -27.09 -20.86
CA VAL A 239 -9.38 -28.48 -20.47
C VAL A 239 -10.29 -29.14 -21.51
N GLY A 240 -9.87 -30.31 -22.01
CA GLY A 240 -10.56 -31.05 -23.07
C GLY A 240 -10.36 -30.49 -24.48
N ASN A 241 -9.72 -29.33 -24.63
CA ASN A 241 -9.48 -28.65 -25.92
C ASN A 241 -7.98 -28.56 -26.27
N VAL A 242 -7.13 -29.31 -25.57
CA VAL A 242 -5.69 -29.47 -25.84
C VAL A 242 -5.35 -30.97 -25.89
N ALA A 243 -4.22 -31.32 -26.48
CA ALA A 243 -3.77 -32.71 -26.58
C ALA A 243 -3.54 -33.35 -25.19
N ALA A 244 -3.74 -34.65 -25.08
CA ALA A 244 -3.69 -35.40 -23.80
C ALA A 244 -2.28 -35.45 -23.15
N ASP A 245 -1.25 -35.14 -23.93
CA ASP A 245 0.14 -34.99 -23.50
C ASP A 245 0.48 -33.58 -22.96
N THR A 246 -0.51 -32.66 -22.94
CA THR A 246 -0.34 -31.28 -22.49
C THR A 246 -0.98 -31.06 -21.12
N ASP A 247 -0.17 -30.74 -20.12
CA ASP A 247 -0.59 -30.42 -18.76
C ASP A 247 -0.93 -28.93 -18.62
N ILE A 248 -2.14 -28.59 -18.18
CA ILE A 248 -2.55 -27.21 -17.88
C ILE A 248 -2.30 -26.95 -16.40
N VAL A 249 -1.39 -26.03 -16.09
CA VAL A 249 -0.91 -25.81 -14.71
C VAL A 249 -1.07 -24.34 -14.31
N PRO A 250 -1.95 -24.02 -13.34
CA PRO A 250 -2.05 -22.67 -12.82
C PRO A 250 -0.84 -22.29 -11.96
N LEU A 251 -0.48 -21.00 -11.93
CA LEU A 251 0.60 -20.45 -11.11
C LEU A 251 0.26 -19.04 -10.58
N TYR A 252 -0.24 -18.98 -9.34
CA TYR A 252 -0.55 -17.73 -8.66
C TYR A 252 -0.29 -17.83 -7.14
N GLY A 253 -0.17 -16.69 -6.46
CA GLY A 253 0.34 -16.61 -5.09
C GLY A 253 -0.48 -17.36 -4.01
N GLN A 254 -1.78 -17.58 -4.23
CA GLN A 254 -2.66 -18.30 -3.29
C GLN A 254 -2.61 -19.84 -3.44
N LEU A 255 -1.92 -20.37 -4.45
CA LEU A 255 -1.74 -21.82 -4.58
C LEU A 255 -0.94 -22.39 -3.40
N ASP A 256 -1.19 -23.66 -3.07
CA ASP A 256 -0.37 -24.34 -2.09
C ASP A 256 1.08 -24.53 -2.58
N ASN A 257 1.98 -24.75 -1.62
CA ASN A 257 3.41 -24.83 -1.89
C ASN A 257 3.79 -25.97 -2.86
N LYS A 258 3.03 -27.08 -2.86
CA LYS A 258 3.29 -28.25 -3.68
C LYS A 258 2.85 -28.00 -5.13
N ALA A 259 1.71 -27.35 -5.34
CA ALA A 259 1.21 -26.95 -6.64
C ALA A 259 2.13 -25.91 -7.31
N GLN A 260 2.60 -24.92 -6.54
CA GLN A 260 3.61 -23.97 -7.03
C GLN A 260 4.91 -24.67 -7.43
N ASP A 261 5.40 -25.59 -6.59
CA ASP A 261 6.60 -26.39 -6.89
C ASP A 261 6.42 -27.27 -8.14
N GLN A 262 5.22 -27.81 -8.37
CA GLN A 262 4.91 -28.59 -9.56
C GLN A 262 4.90 -27.72 -10.83
N ALA A 263 4.40 -26.49 -10.76
CA ALA A 263 4.36 -25.58 -11.90
C ALA A 263 5.76 -25.18 -12.41
N ILE A 264 6.72 -25.02 -11.49
CA ILE A 264 8.09 -24.62 -11.84
C ILE A 264 8.92 -25.78 -12.39
N ARG A 265 8.69 -27.02 -11.93
CA ARG A 265 9.43 -28.22 -12.37
C ARG A 265 9.25 -28.51 -13.86
N PRO A 266 10.27 -29.03 -14.56
CA PRO A 266 10.14 -29.45 -15.95
C PRO A 266 8.97 -30.41 -16.16
N ALA A 267 8.35 -30.36 -17.34
CA ALA A 267 7.38 -31.37 -17.73
C ALA A 267 8.08 -32.74 -17.87
N PRO A 268 7.43 -33.87 -17.54
CA PRO A 268 7.97 -35.20 -17.79
C PRO A 268 8.33 -35.38 -19.27
N ALA A 269 9.32 -36.24 -19.55
CA ALA A 269 9.71 -36.55 -20.92
C ALA A 269 8.51 -37.02 -21.75
N GLY A 270 8.36 -36.46 -22.96
CA GLY A 270 7.24 -36.76 -23.86
C GLY A 270 5.94 -36.01 -23.54
N ARG A 271 5.91 -35.13 -22.54
CA ARG A 271 4.78 -34.24 -22.23
C ARG A 271 5.19 -32.78 -22.38
N ARG A 272 4.19 -31.89 -22.44
CA ARG A 272 4.39 -30.43 -22.42
C ARG A 272 3.50 -29.82 -21.35
N LYS A 273 3.84 -28.60 -20.90
CA LYS A 273 2.98 -27.85 -19.96
C LYS A 273 2.58 -26.49 -20.51
N VAL A 274 1.37 -26.07 -20.18
CA VAL A 274 0.88 -24.70 -20.29
C VAL A 274 0.81 -24.14 -18.87
N VAL A 275 1.76 -23.28 -18.52
CA VAL A 275 1.77 -22.61 -17.22
C VAL A 275 0.99 -21.30 -17.33
N LEU A 276 -0.17 -21.24 -16.67
CA LEU A 276 -1.02 -20.04 -16.61
C LEU A 276 -0.65 -19.23 -15.37
N ALA A 277 0.11 -18.16 -15.55
CA ALA A 277 0.76 -17.44 -14.47
C ALA A 277 0.34 -15.96 -14.35
N THR A 278 0.45 -15.43 -13.13
CA THR A 278 0.49 -13.98 -12.88
C THR A 278 1.91 -13.45 -13.07
N SER A 279 2.17 -12.18 -12.69
CA SER A 279 3.52 -11.61 -12.63
C SER A 279 4.48 -12.37 -11.71
N ILE A 280 4.00 -13.34 -10.92
CA ILE A 280 4.87 -14.23 -10.13
C ILE A 280 5.91 -14.99 -10.99
N ALA A 281 5.63 -15.20 -12.28
CA ALA A 281 6.56 -15.87 -13.20
C ALA A 281 7.38 -14.89 -14.07
N GLU A 282 7.22 -13.57 -13.87
CA GLU A 282 7.91 -12.53 -14.63
C GLU A 282 9.41 -12.56 -14.28
N THR A 283 9.71 -12.45 -13.00
CA THR A 283 11.05 -12.36 -12.40
C THR A 283 11.41 -13.60 -11.59
N SER A 284 12.70 -13.79 -11.31
CA SER A 284 13.29 -14.68 -10.27
C SER A 284 13.04 -16.20 -10.27
N ILE A 285 11.96 -16.69 -10.88
CA ILE A 285 11.65 -18.12 -10.99
C ILE A 285 12.12 -18.58 -12.35
N THR A 286 12.82 -19.71 -12.49
CA THR A 286 13.04 -20.34 -13.80
C THR A 286 12.02 -21.46 -13.96
N ILE A 287 11.28 -21.42 -15.07
CA ILE A 287 10.34 -22.48 -15.45
C ILE A 287 11.02 -23.22 -16.60
N ASP A 288 11.58 -24.38 -16.30
CA ASP A 288 12.34 -25.14 -17.28
C ASP A 288 11.46 -25.64 -18.43
N GLY A 289 12.02 -25.62 -19.65
CA GLY A 289 11.37 -26.12 -20.86
C GLY A 289 10.37 -25.15 -21.50
N VAL A 290 10.27 -23.91 -21.02
CA VAL A 290 9.46 -22.87 -21.67
C VAL A 290 10.16 -22.37 -22.93
N ARG A 291 9.45 -22.45 -24.06
CA ARG A 291 9.87 -21.92 -25.37
C ARG A 291 8.95 -20.84 -25.90
N VAL A 292 7.68 -20.87 -25.48
CA VAL A 292 6.68 -19.93 -25.94
C VAL A 292 6.14 -19.13 -24.77
N VAL A 293 6.05 -17.82 -24.94
CA VAL A 293 5.36 -16.92 -24.01
C VAL A 293 4.14 -16.34 -24.70
N ILE A 294 3.02 -16.22 -23.98
CA ILE A 294 1.83 -15.50 -24.43
C ILE A 294 1.48 -14.47 -23.37
N ASP A 295 1.48 -13.20 -23.75
CA ASP A 295 1.25 -12.08 -22.84
C ASP A 295 -0.08 -11.38 -23.15
N SER A 296 -0.97 -11.32 -22.16
CA SER A 296 -2.21 -10.55 -22.24
C SER A 296 -1.96 -9.03 -22.28
N GLY A 297 -0.77 -8.58 -21.89
CA GLY A 297 -0.42 -7.17 -21.76
C GLY A 297 -1.10 -6.49 -20.56
N LEU A 298 -1.58 -7.29 -19.60
CA LEU A 298 -2.24 -6.83 -18.39
C LEU A 298 -1.48 -7.31 -17.14
N SER A 299 -1.54 -6.50 -16.09
CA SER A 299 -1.07 -6.84 -14.75
C SER A 299 -2.07 -6.32 -13.72
N ARG A 300 -2.01 -6.85 -12.50
CA ARG A 300 -2.82 -6.38 -11.38
C ARG A 300 -1.89 -5.81 -10.32
N LEU A 301 -1.96 -4.50 -10.11
CA LEU A 301 -1.08 -3.77 -9.19
C LEU A 301 -1.88 -3.22 -8.00
N PRO A 302 -1.26 -3.12 -6.81
CA PRO A 302 -1.83 -2.37 -5.71
C PRO A 302 -1.88 -0.88 -6.07
N ARG A 303 -2.99 -0.22 -5.76
CA ARG A 303 -3.17 1.22 -5.89
C ARG A 303 -3.84 1.76 -4.65
N TYR A 304 -3.22 2.75 -4.02
CA TYR A 304 -3.83 3.43 -2.90
C TYR A 304 -5.01 4.27 -3.34
N GLU A 305 -6.14 4.17 -2.64
CA GLU A 305 -7.30 5.02 -2.87
C GLU A 305 -7.55 5.88 -1.62
N PRO A 306 -7.13 7.17 -1.63
CA PRO A 306 -7.22 8.07 -0.47
C PRO A 306 -8.62 8.16 0.12
N ALA A 307 -9.65 8.12 -0.73
CA ALA A 307 -11.06 8.17 -0.32
C ALA A 307 -11.47 6.98 0.57
N SER A 308 -10.87 5.80 0.35
CA SER A 308 -11.09 4.60 1.18
C SER A 308 -10.04 4.43 2.27
N GLY A 309 -8.86 5.06 2.13
CA GLY A 309 -7.73 4.83 3.03
C GLY A 309 -7.26 3.37 3.01
N LEU A 310 -7.53 2.65 1.92
CA LEU A 310 -7.18 1.26 1.69
C LEU A 310 -6.49 1.11 0.33
N THR A 311 -5.59 0.15 0.24
CA THR A 311 -4.97 -0.25 -1.02
C THR A 311 -5.84 -1.26 -1.73
N ARG A 312 -6.12 -1.01 -3.01
CA ARG A 312 -6.97 -1.86 -3.86
C ARG A 312 -6.15 -2.41 -5.02
N LEU A 313 -6.50 -3.59 -5.50
CA LEU A 313 -5.92 -4.13 -6.71
C LEU A 313 -6.65 -3.58 -7.95
N GLU A 314 -5.90 -2.95 -8.85
CA GLU A 314 -6.36 -2.45 -10.15
C GLU A 314 -5.70 -3.24 -11.29
N THR A 315 -6.48 -3.56 -12.32
CA THR A 315 -5.93 -4.18 -13.54
C THR A 315 -5.49 -3.09 -14.50
N VAL A 316 -4.19 -3.03 -14.79
CA VAL A 316 -3.57 -2.02 -15.66
C VAL A 316 -2.84 -2.68 -16.84
N ARG A 317 -2.46 -1.88 -17.83
CA ARG A 317 -1.52 -2.31 -18.87
C ARG A 317 -0.11 -2.46 -18.28
N VAL A 318 0.63 -3.45 -18.77
CA VAL A 318 2.04 -3.64 -18.39
C VAL A 318 2.92 -2.50 -18.89
N SER A 319 4.06 -2.29 -18.24
CA SER A 319 5.13 -1.45 -18.78
C SER A 319 5.85 -2.15 -19.94
N ARG A 320 6.58 -1.38 -20.76
CA ARG A 320 7.46 -1.95 -21.80
C ARG A 320 8.51 -2.86 -21.20
N ALA A 321 9.16 -2.43 -20.12
CA ALA A 321 10.15 -3.23 -19.39
C ALA A 321 9.57 -4.58 -18.94
N SER A 322 8.37 -4.60 -18.33
CA SER A 322 7.69 -5.85 -17.95
C SER A 322 7.37 -6.73 -19.17
N ALA A 323 6.85 -6.15 -20.26
CA ALA A 323 6.54 -6.90 -21.48
C ALA A 323 7.79 -7.52 -22.12
N ASP A 324 8.95 -6.85 -22.04
CA ASP A 324 10.22 -7.35 -22.55
C ASP A 324 10.80 -8.44 -21.62
N GLN A 325 10.70 -8.28 -20.30
CA GLN A 325 11.06 -9.32 -19.33
C GLN A 325 10.21 -10.59 -19.51
N ARG A 326 8.89 -10.44 -19.68
CA ARG A 326 7.97 -11.54 -19.99
C ARG A 326 8.36 -12.25 -21.28
N ALA A 327 8.64 -11.51 -22.36
CA ALA A 327 9.10 -12.09 -23.62
C ALA A 327 10.42 -12.85 -23.45
N GLY A 328 11.38 -12.29 -22.71
CA GLY A 328 12.67 -12.90 -22.41
C GLY A 328 12.58 -14.27 -21.71
N ARG A 329 11.43 -14.60 -21.10
CA ARG A 329 11.17 -15.93 -20.53
C ARG A 329 11.20 -17.06 -21.56
N ALA A 330 10.93 -16.76 -22.83
CA ALA A 330 11.02 -17.72 -23.93
C ALA A 330 12.47 -18.01 -24.37
N GLY A 331 13.41 -17.10 -24.06
CA GLY A 331 14.80 -17.12 -24.55
C GLY A 331 15.85 -17.58 -23.54
N ARG A 332 15.44 -18.26 -22.45
CA ARG A 332 16.37 -18.61 -21.35
C ARG A 332 17.30 -19.78 -21.68
N THR A 333 16.77 -20.83 -22.28
CA THR A 333 17.51 -22.08 -22.53
C THR A 333 17.81 -22.32 -24.01
N HIS A 334 17.03 -21.73 -24.91
CA HIS A 334 17.15 -21.83 -26.36
C HIS A 334 16.34 -20.69 -27.01
N ALA A 335 16.43 -20.54 -28.35
CA ALA A 335 15.60 -19.58 -29.08
C ALA A 335 14.10 -19.86 -28.88
N GLY A 336 13.31 -18.80 -28.77
CA GLY A 336 11.89 -18.89 -28.40
C GLY A 336 10.99 -17.88 -29.11
N VAL A 337 9.70 -17.90 -28.77
CA VAL A 337 8.67 -17.03 -29.35
C VAL A 337 7.88 -16.36 -28.23
N ALA A 338 7.60 -15.07 -28.37
CA ALA A 338 6.67 -14.34 -27.50
C ALA A 338 5.52 -13.75 -28.30
N VAL A 339 4.29 -14.14 -27.96
CA VAL A 339 3.05 -13.65 -28.56
C VAL A 339 2.44 -12.59 -27.66
N ARG A 340 2.26 -11.37 -28.18
CA ARG A 340 1.69 -10.23 -27.49
C ARG A 340 0.25 -10.02 -27.95
N LEU A 341 -0.72 -10.03 -27.04
CA LEU A 341 -2.15 -9.89 -27.39
C LEU A 341 -2.62 -8.44 -27.62
N TRP A 342 -1.76 -7.63 -28.23
CA TRP A 342 -2.00 -6.24 -28.60
C TRP A 342 -1.27 -5.94 -29.93
N ARG A 343 -1.53 -4.79 -30.55
CA ARG A 343 -0.84 -4.40 -31.81
C ARG A 343 0.55 -3.84 -31.54
N ALA A 344 1.46 -3.98 -32.50
CA ALA A 344 2.82 -3.46 -32.38
C ALA A 344 2.85 -1.96 -32.02
N GLU A 345 1.97 -1.16 -32.63
CA GLU A 345 1.87 0.29 -32.44
C GLU A 345 1.47 0.67 -31.00
N GLN A 346 0.71 -0.19 -30.31
CA GLN A 346 0.32 0.03 -28.92
C GLN A 346 1.49 -0.18 -27.94
N THR A 347 2.61 -0.75 -28.38
CA THR A 347 3.79 -0.91 -27.52
C THR A 347 4.41 0.45 -27.18
N ALA A 348 4.38 1.41 -28.12
CA ALA A 348 4.93 2.74 -27.92
C ALA A 348 4.17 3.55 -26.85
N SER A 349 2.87 3.31 -26.69
CA SER A 349 2.02 3.99 -25.68
C SER A 349 2.09 3.36 -24.30
N LEU A 350 2.75 2.20 -24.14
CA LEU A 350 2.99 1.62 -22.81
C LEU A 350 4.01 2.48 -22.05
N PRO A 351 3.82 2.64 -20.72
CA PRO A 351 4.82 3.31 -19.88
C PRO A 351 6.15 2.54 -19.96
N ALA A 352 7.27 3.27 -19.93
CA ALA A 352 8.60 2.65 -20.03
C ALA A 352 8.85 1.66 -18.90
N PHE A 353 8.54 2.08 -17.67
CA PHE A 353 8.72 1.33 -16.44
C PHE A 353 7.45 1.42 -15.58
N THR A 354 7.27 0.45 -14.69
CA THR A 354 6.28 0.54 -13.62
C THR A 354 6.77 1.58 -12.60
N PRO A 355 5.93 2.54 -12.17
CA PRO A 355 6.30 3.47 -11.11
C PRO A 355 6.67 2.73 -9.81
N PRO A 356 7.65 3.23 -9.02
CA PRO A 356 7.98 2.65 -7.73
C PRO A 356 6.80 2.78 -6.75
N GLU A 357 6.56 1.75 -5.95
CA GLU A 357 5.37 1.63 -5.10
C GLU A 357 5.28 2.76 -4.06
N ILE A 358 6.42 3.27 -3.58
CA ILE A 358 6.49 4.38 -2.63
C ILE A 358 5.77 5.66 -3.11
N LEU A 359 5.61 5.84 -4.42
CA LEU A 359 4.93 7.01 -5.00
C LEU A 359 3.40 6.85 -5.05
N GLU A 360 2.90 5.62 -4.98
CA GLU A 360 1.48 5.30 -5.21
C GLU A 360 0.81 4.54 -4.04
N ALA A 361 1.57 4.25 -2.97
CA ALA A 361 1.11 3.49 -1.81
C ALA A 361 0.67 4.35 -0.62
N ASP A 362 -0.04 3.71 0.31
CA ASP A 362 -0.30 4.24 1.64
C ASP A 362 1.00 4.28 2.46
N LEU A 363 1.45 5.47 2.86
CA LEU A 363 2.68 5.64 3.63
C LEU A 363 2.47 5.57 5.15
N SER A 364 1.25 5.32 5.63
CA SER A 364 0.97 5.24 7.08
C SER A 364 1.70 4.08 7.74
N GLY A 365 1.81 2.93 7.07
CA GLY A 365 2.60 1.79 7.55
C GLY A 365 4.10 2.11 7.61
N LEU A 366 4.64 2.66 6.52
CA LEU A 366 6.04 3.12 6.46
C LEU A 366 6.37 4.08 7.60
N LEU A 367 5.52 5.09 7.81
CA LEU A 367 5.74 6.09 8.85
C LEU A 367 5.66 5.50 10.26
N LEU A 368 4.78 4.52 10.49
CA LEU A 368 4.69 3.80 11.76
C LEU A 368 5.98 2.99 12.04
N ASP A 369 6.51 2.31 11.02
CA ASP A 369 7.78 1.58 11.15
C ASP A 369 8.98 2.51 11.31
N CYS A 370 9.03 3.66 10.61
CA CYS A 370 10.05 4.69 10.82
C CYS A 370 10.02 5.21 12.26
N ALA A 371 8.83 5.51 12.80
CA ALA A 371 8.69 5.96 14.18
C ALA A 371 9.17 4.90 15.18
N ALA A 372 8.97 3.61 14.89
CA ALA A 372 9.49 2.50 15.68
C ALA A 372 11.01 2.36 15.63
N PHE A 373 11.61 2.71 14.49
CA PHE A 373 13.06 2.77 14.30
C PHE A 373 13.71 4.00 14.96
N GLY A 374 12.91 4.96 15.44
CA GLY A 374 13.41 6.24 15.98
C GLY A 374 13.54 7.36 14.95
N VAL A 375 13.01 7.17 13.74
CA VAL A 375 13.01 8.15 12.65
C VAL A 375 11.65 8.84 12.56
N ALA A 376 11.58 10.10 12.99
CA ALA A 376 10.35 10.89 12.98
C ALA A 376 9.97 11.43 11.58
N ASP A 377 10.96 11.57 10.69
CA ASP A 377 10.79 12.03 9.32
C ASP A 377 11.45 11.04 8.34
N PRO A 378 10.65 10.21 7.62
CA PRO A 378 11.18 9.26 6.64
C PRO A 378 12.02 9.92 5.54
N SER A 379 11.81 11.22 5.24
CA SER A 379 12.60 11.90 4.21
C SER A 379 14.09 12.08 4.57
N SER A 380 14.46 11.85 5.84
CA SER A 380 15.86 11.82 6.29
C SER A 380 16.60 10.54 5.89
N LEU A 381 15.87 9.47 5.56
CA LEU A 381 16.47 8.23 5.10
C LEU A 381 16.82 8.29 3.61
N SER A 382 17.81 7.50 3.22
CA SER A 382 18.30 7.45 1.84
C SER A 382 17.41 6.56 0.97
N PHE A 383 16.37 7.14 0.38
CA PHE A 383 15.53 6.50 -0.64
C PHE A 383 15.99 6.81 -2.07
N LEU A 384 15.80 5.86 -2.98
CA LEU A 384 16.08 6.07 -4.41
C LEU A 384 15.11 7.08 -5.05
N ASP A 385 13.84 7.04 -4.64
CA ASP A 385 12.82 8.05 -4.90
C ASP A 385 12.21 8.44 -3.54
N PRO A 386 12.26 9.71 -3.12
CA PRO A 386 11.78 10.10 -1.81
C PRO A 386 10.25 9.96 -1.70
N PRO A 387 9.73 9.62 -0.51
CA PRO A 387 8.28 9.54 -0.29
C PRO A 387 7.59 10.89 -0.56
N PRO A 388 6.44 10.91 -1.27
CA PRO A 388 5.74 12.15 -1.58
C PRO A 388 5.28 12.90 -0.33
N ALA A 389 5.63 14.19 -0.23
CA ALA A 389 5.27 15.03 0.92
C ALA A 389 3.76 15.08 1.24
N PRO A 390 2.84 15.16 0.25
CA PRO A 390 1.40 15.10 0.54
C PRO A 390 0.97 13.79 1.21
N ALA A 391 1.44 12.65 0.68
CA ALA A 391 1.13 11.33 1.23
C ALA A 391 1.72 11.13 2.63
N LEU A 392 2.94 11.63 2.87
CA LEU A 392 3.54 11.62 4.21
C LEU A 392 2.77 12.49 5.22
N ASN A 393 2.28 13.65 4.80
CA ASN A 393 1.50 14.51 5.68
C ASN A 393 0.15 13.87 6.03
N GLU A 394 -0.52 13.25 5.06
CA GLU A 394 -1.74 12.48 5.29
C GLU A 394 -1.51 11.31 6.27
N ALA A 395 -0.43 10.55 6.08
CA ALA A 395 0.00 9.50 7.00
C ALA A 395 0.24 10.03 8.42
N ARG A 396 0.92 11.18 8.56
CA ARG A 396 1.21 11.80 9.86
C ARG A 396 -0.05 12.25 10.57
N VAL A 397 -0.98 12.89 9.85
CA VAL A 397 -2.30 13.28 10.40
C VAL A 397 -3.07 12.04 10.86
N LEU A 398 -3.04 10.96 10.08
CA LEU A 398 -3.70 9.70 10.43
C LEU A 398 -3.10 9.07 11.70
N LEU A 399 -1.78 8.91 11.77
CA LEU A 399 -1.13 8.30 12.94
C LEU A 399 -1.38 9.10 14.23
N LYS A 400 -1.34 10.43 14.16
CA LYS A 400 -1.73 11.29 15.29
C LYS A 400 -3.20 11.11 15.68
N ALA A 401 -4.10 11.08 14.69
CA ALA A 401 -5.54 10.92 14.93
C ALA A 401 -5.92 9.54 15.51
N LEU A 402 -5.08 8.53 15.31
CA LEU A 402 -5.20 7.18 15.89
C LEU A 402 -4.30 6.97 17.12
N HIS A 403 -3.70 8.05 17.64
CA HIS A 403 -2.79 8.01 18.80
C HIS A 403 -1.61 7.04 18.65
N ALA A 404 -1.22 6.69 17.42
CA ALA A 404 -0.11 5.79 17.11
C ALA A 404 1.26 6.48 17.24
N SER A 405 1.28 7.81 17.08
CA SER A 405 2.45 8.65 17.28
C SER A 405 2.12 9.88 18.12
N ASP A 406 3.09 10.38 18.90
CA ASP A 406 2.97 11.63 19.66
C ASP A 406 3.12 12.89 18.78
N GLU A 407 3.09 14.07 19.40
CA GLU A 407 3.23 15.35 18.67
C GLU A 407 4.59 15.51 17.99
N ALA A 408 5.64 14.92 18.57
CA ALA A 408 6.99 14.88 18.02
C ALA A 408 7.17 13.78 16.96
N GLY A 409 6.15 12.98 16.67
CA GLY A 409 6.21 11.87 15.71
C GLY A 409 6.85 10.61 16.25
N ARG A 410 7.03 10.47 17.57
CA ARG A 410 7.56 9.26 18.20
C ARG A 410 6.46 8.23 18.41
N LEU A 411 6.83 6.95 18.34
CA LEU A 411 5.90 5.83 18.55
C LEU A 411 5.31 5.84 19.96
N THR A 412 4.00 5.65 20.07
CA THR A 412 3.31 5.48 21.37
C THR A 412 3.15 3.99 21.73
N GLU A 413 2.69 3.68 22.94
CA GLU A 413 2.33 2.31 23.31
C GLU A 413 1.22 1.73 22.40
N ALA A 414 0.21 2.55 22.07
CA ALA A 414 -0.83 2.18 21.11
C ALA A 414 -0.25 1.92 19.72
N GLY A 415 0.66 2.78 19.25
CA GLY A 415 1.38 2.58 17.98
C GLY A 415 2.22 1.29 17.97
N ALA A 416 2.89 0.97 19.08
CA ALA A 416 3.63 -0.28 19.23
C ALA A 416 2.73 -1.52 19.20
N ALA A 417 1.54 -1.44 19.80
CA ALA A 417 0.53 -2.50 19.72
C ALA A 417 0.02 -2.68 18.29
N MET A 418 -0.25 -1.58 17.59
CA MET A 418 -0.66 -1.58 16.18
C MET A 418 0.40 -2.20 15.28
N ARG A 419 1.67 -1.82 15.41
CA ARG A 419 2.78 -2.32 14.58
C ARG A 419 2.92 -3.84 14.63
N LYS A 420 2.65 -4.46 15.79
CA LYS A 420 2.69 -5.92 15.95
C LYS A 420 1.66 -6.63 15.05
N LEU A 421 0.58 -5.94 14.71
CA LEU A 421 -0.47 -6.42 13.84
C LEU A 421 -0.09 -6.03 12.41
N ALA A 422 0.41 -6.99 11.63
CA ALA A 422 0.75 -6.81 10.22
C ALA A 422 -0.51 -6.60 9.34
N LEU A 423 -1.18 -5.47 9.57
CA LEU A 423 -2.44 -4.99 9.01
C LEU A 423 -2.27 -3.51 8.59
N PRO A 424 -3.09 -3.01 7.65
CA PRO A 424 -3.22 -1.57 7.41
C PRO A 424 -3.49 -0.81 8.71
N VAL A 425 -2.87 0.36 8.89
CA VAL A 425 -2.86 1.12 10.15
C VAL A 425 -4.24 1.30 10.78
N ARG A 426 -5.26 1.64 9.99
CA ARG A 426 -6.64 1.79 10.50
C ARG A 426 -7.20 0.48 11.07
N LEU A 427 -6.96 -0.63 10.38
CA LEU A 427 -7.39 -1.95 10.81
C LEU A 427 -6.58 -2.44 12.02
N ALA A 428 -5.28 -2.17 12.05
CA ALA A 428 -4.42 -2.45 13.19
C ALA A 428 -4.91 -1.70 14.45
N HIS A 429 -5.24 -0.41 14.32
CA HIS A 429 -5.82 0.38 15.42
C HIS A 429 -7.15 -0.22 15.90
N MET A 430 -8.07 -0.57 14.99
CA MET A 430 -9.33 -1.21 15.36
C MET A 430 -9.13 -2.52 16.14
N VAL A 431 -8.23 -3.39 15.67
CA VAL A 431 -7.97 -4.66 16.36
C VAL A 431 -7.30 -4.45 17.71
N ALA A 432 -6.34 -3.51 17.80
CA ALA A 432 -5.65 -3.19 19.05
C ALA A 432 -6.58 -2.56 20.09
N GLU A 433 -7.44 -1.62 19.70
CA GLU A 433 -8.42 -1.01 20.60
C GLU A 433 -9.50 -2.01 21.04
N ALA A 434 -10.04 -2.80 20.11
CA ALA A 434 -11.04 -3.83 20.43
C ALA A 434 -10.49 -4.92 21.37
N ALA A 435 -9.18 -5.17 21.35
CA ALA A 435 -8.55 -6.12 22.26
C ALA A 435 -8.66 -5.68 23.74
N LYS A 436 -8.67 -4.38 24.03
CA LYS A 436 -8.80 -3.84 25.39
C LYS A 436 -10.14 -4.16 26.03
N THR A 437 -11.17 -4.37 25.23
CA THR A 437 -12.55 -4.70 25.67
C THR A 437 -12.94 -6.14 25.36
N GLY A 438 -11.99 -7.00 24.97
CA GLY A 438 -12.26 -8.43 24.72
C GLY A 438 -12.88 -8.77 23.36
N HIS A 439 -12.90 -7.85 22.39
CA HIS A 439 -13.49 -8.03 21.05
C HIS A 439 -12.43 -8.15 19.92
N ALA A 440 -11.21 -8.59 20.27
CA ALA A 440 -10.10 -8.72 19.31
C ALA A 440 -10.44 -9.66 18.14
N LEU A 441 -11.18 -10.74 18.39
CA LEU A 441 -11.51 -11.74 17.37
C LEU A 441 -12.51 -11.21 16.35
N GLU A 442 -13.54 -10.50 16.80
CA GLU A 442 -14.54 -9.86 15.96
C GLU A 442 -13.90 -8.78 15.10
N ALA A 443 -13.05 -7.92 15.71
CA ALA A 443 -12.30 -6.91 14.99
C ALA A 443 -11.33 -7.51 13.97
N ALA A 444 -10.59 -8.55 14.34
CA ALA A 444 -9.68 -9.23 13.42
C ALA A 444 -10.42 -9.92 12.28
N THR A 445 -11.60 -10.47 12.56
CA THR A 445 -12.49 -11.06 11.55
C THR A 445 -12.96 -9.99 10.56
N LEU A 446 -13.39 -8.83 11.06
CA LEU A 446 -13.81 -7.71 10.23
C LEU A 446 -12.65 -7.12 9.42
N ALA A 447 -11.45 -7.03 10.00
CA ALA A 447 -10.24 -6.61 9.30
C ALA A 447 -9.94 -7.55 8.12
N VAL A 448 -9.96 -8.87 8.35
CA VAL A 448 -9.75 -9.87 7.28
C VAL A 448 -10.84 -9.76 6.22
N LEU A 449 -12.10 -9.56 6.60
CA LEU A 449 -13.23 -9.39 5.69
C LEU A 449 -13.07 -8.15 4.78
N LEU A 450 -12.48 -7.08 5.30
CA LEU A 450 -12.24 -5.83 4.57
C LEU A 450 -11.01 -5.92 3.65
N THR A 451 -9.99 -6.69 4.02
CA THR A 451 -8.80 -6.90 3.17
C THR A 451 -9.03 -7.96 2.09
N GLU A 452 -9.86 -8.97 2.36
CA GLU A 452 -10.11 -10.08 1.44
C GLU A 452 -11.41 -9.88 0.66
N ARG A 453 -11.28 -9.47 -0.61
CA ARG A 453 -12.44 -9.29 -1.49
C ARG A 453 -13.28 -10.56 -1.61
N GLY A 454 -14.60 -10.37 -1.67
CA GLY A 454 -15.59 -11.42 -1.90
C GLY A 454 -15.92 -12.28 -0.68
N LEU A 455 -15.15 -12.20 0.41
CA LEU A 455 -15.53 -12.87 1.65
C LEU A 455 -16.84 -12.28 2.19
N GLY A 456 -17.77 -13.15 2.55
CA GLY A 456 -19.10 -12.75 3.00
C GLY A 456 -20.00 -12.13 1.92
N GLY A 457 -19.58 -12.11 0.65
CA GLY A 457 -20.30 -11.48 -0.45
C GLY A 457 -19.91 -10.02 -0.72
N ASP A 458 -20.77 -9.33 -1.47
CA ASP A 458 -20.56 -8.02 -2.09
C ASP A 458 -21.49 -6.92 -1.55
N SER A 459 -22.28 -7.22 -0.51
CA SER A 459 -23.17 -6.24 0.12
C SER A 459 -22.39 -5.07 0.73
N ALA A 460 -22.92 -3.86 0.62
CA ALA A 460 -22.34 -2.71 1.32
C ALA A 460 -22.47 -2.83 2.85
N ASP A 461 -23.43 -3.61 3.34
CA ASP A 461 -23.65 -3.86 4.76
C ASP A 461 -22.68 -4.93 5.29
N LEU A 462 -21.72 -4.49 6.11
CA LEU A 462 -20.70 -5.34 6.70
C LEU A 462 -21.25 -6.31 7.74
N GLU A 463 -22.39 -6.02 8.38
CA GLU A 463 -23.03 -6.97 9.30
C GLU A 463 -23.52 -8.19 8.52
N ARG A 464 -24.17 -7.96 7.38
CA ARG A 464 -24.63 -9.05 6.51
C ARG A 464 -23.47 -9.87 5.99
N ARG A 465 -22.36 -9.21 5.61
CA ARG A 465 -21.16 -9.89 5.16
C ARG A 465 -20.54 -10.74 6.27
N LEU A 466 -20.46 -10.23 7.50
CA LEU A 466 -19.99 -10.99 8.66
C LEU A 466 -20.87 -12.22 8.94
N ILE A 467 -22.20 -12.05 8.94
CA ILE A 467 -23.15 -13.16 9.14
C ILE A 467 -22.94 -14.25 8.09
N ARG A 468 -22.87 -13.86 6.81
CA ARG A 468 -22.65 -14.82 5.71
C ARG A 468 -21.28 -15.51 5.83
N PHE A 469 -20.24 -14.74 6.15
CA PHE A 469 -18.88 -15.25 6.31
C PHE A 469 -18.78 -16.30 7.45
N ARG A 470 -19.46 -16.06 8.58
CA ARG A 470 -19.52 -17.02 9.70
C ARG A 470 -20.12 -18.37 9.29
N GLY A 471 -21.09 -18.37 8.37
CA GLY A 471 -21.69 -19.58 7.81
C GLY A 471 -20.91 -20.22 6.66
N GLU A 472 -19.88 -19.55 6.12
CA GLU A 472 -19.15 -19.99 4.93
C GLU A 472 -18.15 -21.11 5.28
N LYS A 473 -18.24 -22.23 4.55
CA LYS A 473 -17.41 -23.43 4.76
C LYS A 473 -16.33 -23.64 3.69
N SER A 474 -16.08 -22.64 2.84
CA SER A 474 -15.08 -22.74 1.78
C SER A 474 -13.66 -22.84 2.37
N PRO A 475 -12.70 -23.50 1.69
CA PRO A 475 -11.29 -23.50 2.12
C PRO A 475 -10.73 -22.09 2.33
N ARG A 476 -11.12 -21.13 1.47
CA ARG A 476 -10.77 -19.71 1.57
C ARG A 476 -11.29 -19.10 2.87
N ALA A 477 -12.55 -19.36 3.23
CA ALA A 477 -13.13 -18.87 4.47
C ALA A 477 -12.49 -19.46 5.72
N ASN A 478 -12.13 -20.75 5.69
CA ASN A 478 -11.39 -21.40 6.78
C ASN A 478 -9.99 -20.77 6.99
N ALA A 479 -9.25 -20.53 5.91
CA ALA A 479 -7.93 -19.88 5.97
C ALA A 479 -8.03 -18.44 6.51
N ALA A 480 -9.06 -17.70 6.09
CA ALA A 480 -9.36 -16.36 6.58
C ALA A 480 -9.67 -16.34 8.09
N ARG A 481 -10.47 -17.29 8.60
CA ARG A 481 -10.73 -17.42 10.04
C ARG A 481 -9.47 -17.70 10.85
N GLN A 482 -8.63 -18.62 10.38
CA GLN A 482 -7.35 -18.91 11.04
C GLN A 482 -6.42 -17.68 11.07
N LEU A 483 -6.46 -16.84 10.03
CA LEU A 483 -5.73 -15.58 10.01
C LEU A 483 -6.27 -14.60 11.06
N ALA A 484 -7.59 -14.43 11.15
CA ALA A 484 -8.23 -13.60 12.16
C ALA A 484 -7.89 -14.06 13.59
N GLU A 485 -7.94 -15.37 13.87
CA GLU A 485 -7.56 -15.93 15.17
C GLU A 485 -6.10 -15.69 15.54
N ARG A 486 -5.18 -15.68 14.56
CA ARG A 486 -3.77 -15.35 14.82
C ARG A 486 -3.59 -13.87 15.13
N LEU A 487 -4.25 -12.99 14.38
CA LEU A 487 -4.21 -11.54 14.61
C LEU A 487 -4.79 -11.17 15.98
N ALA A 488 -5.92 -11.77 16.36
CA ALA A 488 -6.53 -11.55 17.67
C ALA A 488 -5.60 -11.97 18.81
N ARG A 489 -4.93 -13.13 18.70
CA ARG A 489 -3.92 -13.58 19.65
C ARG A 489 -2.72 -12.63 19.73
N GLN A 490 -2.24 -12.13 18.59
CA GLN A 490 -1.14 -11.15 18.55
C GLN A 490 -1.51 -9.82 19.22
N ALA A 491 -2.79 -9.43 19.16
CA ALA A 491 -3.30 -8.24 19.83
C ALA A 491 -3.44 -8.41 21.36
N GLY A 492 -3.15 -9.60 21.91
CA GLY A 492 -3.35 -9.90 23.32
C GLY A 492 -4.78 -10.33 23.67
N GLY A 493 -5.64 -10.58 22.67
CA GLY A 493 -7.01 -11.03 22.87
C GLY A 493 -7.16 -12.56 22.84
N GLY A 494 -8.08 -13.09 23.67
CA GLY A 494 -8.50 -14.50 23.70
C GLY A 494 -9.86 -14.75 23.05
N GLN A 495 -10.27 -16.01 22.94
CA GLN A 495 -11.65 -16.38 22.57
C GLN A 495 -12.58 -16.09 23.76
N GLY A 496 -13.69 -15.36 23.57
CA GLY A 496 -14.78 -15.34 24.56
C GLY A 496 -15.45 -14.00 24.90
N GLY A 497 -15.37 -12.97 24.05
CA GLY A 497 -16.24 -11.79 24.19
C GLY A 497 -17.67 -12.06 23.71
N GLU A 498 -18.64 -11.28 24.21
CA GLU A 498 -19.96 -11.20 23.57
C GLU A 498 -19.77 -10.69 22.13
N ALA A 499 -20.60 -11.18 21.19
CA ALA A 499 -20.43 -10.84 19.79
C ALA A 499 -20.68 -9.34 19.57
N ALA A 500 -19.60 -8.57 19.34
CA ALA A 500 -19.70 -7.16 18.99
C ALA A 500 -20.23 -6.99 17.56
N SER A 501 -21.05 -5.96 17.37
CA SER A 501 -21.46 -5.46 16.06
C SER A 501 -20.29 -4.80 15.33
N ALA A 502 -20.31 -4.81 14.02
CA ALA A 502 -19.31 -4.19 13.16
C ALA A 502 -19.23 -2.67 13.38
N GLY A 503 -20.36 -1.98 13.54
CA GLY A 503 -20.41 -0.52 13.68
C GLY A 503 -19.49 0.04 14.77
N PRO A 504 -19.65 -0.37 16.05
CA PRO A 504 -18.79 0.06 17.14
C PRO A 504 -17.30 -0.22 16.90
N LEU A 505 -16.97 -1.40 16.34
CA LEU A 505 -15.58 -1.75 16.01
C LEU A 505 -15.01 -0.81 14.94
N LEU A 506 -15.78 -0.52 13.89
CA LEU A 506 -15.37 0.35 12.80
C LEU A 506 -15.11 1.79 13.25
N ILE A 507 -15.73 2.28 14.35
CA ILE A 507 -15.45 3.62 14.88
C ILE A 507 -13.95 3.78 15.14
N HIS A 508 -13.29 2.73 15.66
CA HIS A 508 -11.85 2.77 15.93
C HIS A 508 -11.04 2.93 14.65
N ALA A 509 -11.40 2.27 13.55
CA ALA A 509 -10.66 2.39 12.29
C ALA A 509 -10.99 3.69 11.50
N TRP A 510 -12.23 4.16 11.57
CA TRP A 510 -12.71 5.30 10.79
C TRP A 510 -13.53 6.31 11.62
N PRO A 511 -12.93 6.94 12.64
CA PRO A 511 -13.63 7.93 13.46
C PRO A 511 -14.02 9.18 12.65
N ASP A 512 -13.28 9.48 11.60
CA ASP A 512 -13.52 10.56 10.63
C ASP A 512 -14.62 10.23 9.60
N ARG A 513 -15.10 8.98 9.55
CA ARG A 513 -16.15 8.52 8.63
C ARG A 513 -17.37 7.95 9.32
N VAL A 514 -17.58 8.33 10.58
CA VAL A 514 -18.91 8.31 11.17
C VAL A 514 -19.80 9.21 10.32
N ALA A 515 -20.95 8.70 9.90
CA ALA A 515 -21.84 9.34 8.96
C ALA A 515 -23.25 9.44 9.53
N ARG A 516 -23.90 10.58 9.32
CA ARG A 516 -25.29 10.84 9.72
C ARG A 516 -26.17 11.01 8.50
N ALA A 517 -27.34 10.39 8.50
CA ALA A 517 -28.35 10.59 7.46
C ALA A 517 -28.69 12.08 7.30
N ARG A 518 -28.76 12.58 6.06
CA ARG A 518 -29.10 13.97 5.76
C ARG A 518 -29.82 14.09 4.42
N GLY A 519 -30.99 14.71 4.45
CA GLY A 519 -31.78 14.98 3.24
C GLY A 519 -32.54 13.76 2.77
N GLU A 520 -32.37 13.39 1.50
CA GLU A 520 -33.05 12.24 0.90
C GLU A 520 -32.61 10.91 1.51
N ARG A 521 -33.51 9.92 1.47
CA ARG A 521 -33.23 8.54 1.92
C ARG A 521 -31.99 7.98 1.22
N GLY A 522 -31.10 7.39 2.00
CA GLY A 522 -29.83 6.84 1.50
C GLY A 522 -28.69 7.85 1.36
N ARG A 523 -28.89 9.13 1.69
CA ARG A 523 -27.82 10.15 1.70
C ARG A 523 -27.30 10.42 3.11
N PHE A 524 -25.98 10.56 3.20
CA PHE A 524 -25.25 10.74 4.44
C PHE A 524 -24.22 11.86 4.33
N VAL A 525 -23.93 12.50 5.46
CA VAL A 525 -22.77 13.40 5.63
C VAL A 525 -21.83 12.78 6.64
N LEU A 526 -20.56 12.67 6.26
CA LEU A 526 -19.50 12.12 7.10
C LEU A 526 -18.92 13.19 8.04
N ALA A 527 -18.31 12.76 9.15
CA ALA A 527 -17.63 13.63 10.11
C ALA A 527 -16.49 14.44 9.46
N ASN A 528 -15.87 13.93 8.40
CA ASN A 528 -14.88 14.66 7.60
C ASN A 528 -15.48 15.68 6.61
N GLY A 529 -16.82 15.79 6.53
CA GLY A 529 -17.54 16.74 5.68
C GLY A 529 -17.93 16.23 4.29
N SER A 530 -17.47 15.03 3.91
CA SER A 530 -17.82 14.43 2.62
C SER A 530 -19.28 13.98 2.56
N GLY A 531 -19.86 14.03 1.37
CA GLY A 531 -21.18 13.46 1.09
C GLY A 531 -21.06 12.02 0.59
N ALA A 532 -21.90 11.12 1.11
CA ALA A 532 -21.91 9.73 0.71
C ALA A 532 -23.34 9.21 0.51
N MET A 533 -23.49 8.17 -0.31
CA MET A 533 -24.80 7.58 -0.58
C MET A 533 -24.78 6.06 -0.74
N VAL A 534 -25.88 5.42 -0.33
CA VAL A 534 -26.24 4.05 -0.70
C VAL A 534 -27.45 4.09 -1.63
N ASP A 535 -27.72 2.97 -2.30
CA ASP A 535 -28.99 2.80 -3.02
C ASP A 535 -30.17 2.92 -2.03
N ALA A 536 -31.25 3.59 -2.41
CA ALA A 536 -32.41 3.79 -1.53
C ALA A 536 -33.11 2.47 -1.16
N ALA A 537 -32.95 1.42 -1.98
CA ALA A 537 -33.41 0.08 -1.70
C ALA A 537 -32.47 -0.70 -0.76
N ASP A 538 -31.24 -0.22 -0.55
CA ASP A 538 -30.31 -0.82 0.41
C ASP A 538 -30.84 -0.60 1.85
N PRO A 539 -30.83 -1.63 2.71
CA PRO A 539 -31.25 -1.51 4.10
C PRO A 539 -30.53 -0.40 4.88
N LEU A 540 -29.24 -0.17 4.58
CA LEU A 540 -28.46 0.89 5.22
C LEU A 540 -29.07 2.28 4.97
N ALA A 541 -29.89 2.45 3.94
CA ALA A 541 -30.56 3.72 3.63
C ALA A 541 -31.56 4.16 4.71
N ASN A 542 -31.99 3.24 5.59
CA ASN A 542 -32.90 3.52 6.70
C ASN A 542 -32.18 3.85 8.01
N GLU A 543 -30.86 3.67 8.05
CA GLU A 543 -30.07 3.89 9.26
C GLU A 543 -29.82 5.37 9.49
N THR A 544 -29.90 5.82 10.75
CA THR A 544 -29.61 7.22 11.09
C THR A 544 -28.10 7.47 11.12
N TRP A 545 -27.34 6.47 11.57
CA TRP A 545 -25.91 6.56 11.81
C TRP A 545 -25.21 5.33 11.23
N LEU A 546 -24.13 5.59 10.48
CA LEU A 546 -23.27 4.57 9.90
C LEU A 546 -21.81 4.85 10.25
N VAL A 547 -20.98 3.82 10.22
CA VAL A 547 -19.53 4.00 10.01
C VAL A 547 -19.18 3.48 8.63
N VAL A 548 -18.58 4.33 7.80
CA VAL A 548 -18.24 4.01 6.42
C VAL A 548 -16.79 3.58 6.32
N ALA A 549 -16.56 2.29 6.07
CA ALA A 549 -15.23 1.73 5.85
C ALA A 549 -14.73 1.99 4.43
N ASP A 550 -15.65 2.01 3.45
CA ASP A 550 -15.28 2.08 2.04
C ASP A 550 -16.25 2.90 1.17
N LEU A 551 -15.67 3.67 0.24
CA LEU A 551 -16.32 4.62 -0.66
C LEU A 551 -15.82 4.45 -2.10
N GLN A 552 -16.64 4.81 -3.07
CA GLN A 552 -16.28 4.88 -4.50
C GLN A 552 -16.85 6.14 -5.16
N GLY A 553 -16.05 6.82 -5.98
CA GLY A 553 -16.49 7.99 -6.75
C GLY A 553 -16.13 9.33 -6.11
N LYS A 554 -16.77 10.42 -6.57
CA LYS A 554 -16.39 11.80 -6.20
C LYS A 554 -17.01 12.23 -4.86
N ALA A 555 -16.27 13.05 -4.11
CA ALA A 555 -16.52 13.43 -2.70
C ALA A 555 -17.90 14.05 -2.36
N GLN A 556 -18.66 14.56 -3.34
CA GLN A 556 -20.01 15.11 -3.06
C GLN A 556 -21.12 14.04 -3.07
N ASN A 557 -20.91 12.90 -3.75
CA ASN A 557 -21.89 11.81 -3.87
C ASN A 557 -21.16 10.46 -3.96
N ALA A 558 -20.20 10.21 -3.08
CA ALA A 558 -19.45 8.96 -3.12
C ALA A 558 -20.36 7.78 -2.75
N ARG A 559 -20.37 6.73 -3.57
CA ARG A 559 -21.13 5.51 -3.30
C ARG A 559 -20.46 4.74 -2.16
N ILE A 560 -21.24 4.42 -1.13
CA ILE A 560 -20.82 3.56 -0.03
C ILE A 560 -20.74 2.12 -0.54
N THR A 561 -19.58 1.49 -0.38
CA THR A 561 -19.33 0.08 -0.76
C THR A 561 -19.06 -0.82 0.42
N ALA A 562 -18.76 -0.26 1.60
CA ALA A 562 -18.72 -0.99 2.86
C ALA A 562 -19.02 -0.05 4.03
N ALA A 563 -20.03 -0.38 4.83
CA ALA A 563 -20.42 0.34 6.04
C ALA A 563 -21.14 -0.60 7.01
N ALA A 564 -21.30 -0.17 8.26
CA ALA A 564 -22.16 -0.83 9.22
C ALA A 564 -22.99 0.20 10.01
N PRO A 565 -24.21 -0.15 10.44
CA PRO A 565 -24.98 0.67 11.37
C PRO A 565 -24.28 0.80 12.71
N VAL A 566 -24.44 1.95 13.37
CA VAL A 566 -23.87 2.20 14.70
C VAL A 566 -24.80 3.03 15.56
N GLY A 567 -24.85 2.75 16.86
CA GLY A 567 -25.68 3.50 17.79
C GLY A 567 -25.08 4.87 18.14
N GLU A 568 -25.93 5.86 18.40
CA GLU A 568 -25.46 7.17 18.89
C GLU A 568 -24.73 7.05 20.24
N ALA A 569 -25.15 6.12 21.10
CA ALA A 569 -24.48 5.85 22.38
C ALA A 569 -23.03 5.38 22.19
N ASP A 570 -22.79 4.47 21.22
CA ASP A 570 -21.45 3.99 20.90
C ASP A 570 -20.57 5.11 20.34
N ILE A 571 -21.13 5.95 19.46
CA ILE A 571 -20.43 7.14 18.94
C ILE A 571 -20.04 8.07 20.09
N ARG A 572 -20.97 8.36 21.01
CA ARG A 572 -20.71 9.24 22.15
C ARG A 572 -19.66 8.67 23.09
N ALA A 573 -19.69 7.37 23.35
CA ALA A 573 -18.70 6.70 24.18
C ALA A 573 -17.31 6.73 23.54
N ALA A 574 -17.19 6.37 22.26
CA ALA A 574 -15.91 6.27 21.58
C ALA A 574 -15.31 7.62 21.17
N LEU A 575 -16.15 8.60 20.80
CA LEU A 575 -15.72 9.88 20.23
C LEU A 575 -16.03 11.09 21.12
N ALA A 576 -16.24 10.91 22.43
CA ALA A 576 -16.57 11.99 23.38
C ALA A 576 -15.67 13.23 23.21
N HIS A 577 -14.36 13.02 23.07
CA HIS A 577 -13.35 14.07 22.91
C HIS A 577 -13.46 14.86 21.59
N ARG A 578 -14.25 14.38 20.61
CA ARG A 578 -14.46 15.02 19.30
C ARG A 578 -15.78 15.79 19.20
N PHE A 579 -16.64 15.71 20.20
CA PHE A 579 -17.84 16.54 20.26
C PHE A 579 -17.46 17.96 20.64
N VAL A 580 -17.75 18.92 19.76
CA VAL A 580 -17.44 20.33 19.98
C VAL A 580 -18.74 21.13 20.01
N THR A 581 -18.93 21.90 21.08
CA THR A 581 -19.98 22.91 21.16
C THR A 581 -19.36 24.26 20.88
N LYS A 582 -19.73 24.88 19.76
CA LYS A 582 -19.24 26.20 19.36
C LYS A 582 -20.37 27.22 19.45
N ARG A 583 -20.09 28.34 20.12
CA ARG A 583 -20.92 29.54 20.10
C ARG A 583 -20.36 30.51 19.07
N GLU A 584 -21.21 30.94 18.16
CA GLU A 584 -20.87 31.93 17.14
C GLU A 584 -21.83 33.10 17.26
N THR A 585 -21.28 34.29 17.43
CA THR A 585 -22.02 35.54 17.44
C THR A 585 -21.96 36.13 16.04
N SER A 586 -23.11 36.46 15.47
CA SER A 586 -23.23 37.07 14.15
C SER A 586 -24.28 38.17 14.16
N PHE A 587 -24.14 39.13 13.24
CA PHE A 587 -25.13 40.20 13.05
C PHE A 587 -26.13 39.80 11.96
N ASP A 588 -27.42 39.74 12.30
CA ASP A 588 -28.49 39.50 11.33
C ASP A 588 -28.92 40.82 10.68
N ARG A 589 -28.71 40.90 9.37
CA ARG A 589 -28.97 42.08 8.56
C ARG A 589 -30.46 42.45 8.48
N GLU A 590 -31.33 41.47 8.32
CA GLU A 590 -32.77 41.71 8.12
C GLU A 590 -33.43 42.21 9.40
N ARG A 591 -32.96 41.72 10.55
CA ARG A 591 -33.49 42.12 11.86
C ARG A 591 -32.66 43.20 12.56
N LEU A 592 -31.56 43.65 11.96
CA LEU A 592 -30.60 44.60 12.56
C LEU A 592 -30.23 44.22 14.00
N ALA A 593 -29.96 42.94 14.23
CA ALA A 593 -29.81 42.41 15.57
C ALA A 593 -28.63 41.44 15.68
N VAL A 594 -27.90 41.52 16.78
CA VAL A 594 -26.90 40.52 17.14
C VAL A 594 -27.62 39.23 17.48
N ARG A 595 -27.12 38.12 16.96
CA ARG A 595 -27.60 36.78 17.24
C ARG A 595 -26.45 35.94 17.73
N MET A 596 -26.72 35.13 18.75
CA MET A 596 -25.81 34.07 19.16
C MET A 596 -26.40 32.74 18.73
N ARG A 597 -25.55 31.93 18.10
CA ARG A 597 -25.89 30.58 17.69
C ARG A 597 -24.96 29.61 18.39
N GLU A 598 -25.54 28.61 19.05
CA GLU A 598 -24.79 27.49 19.59
C GLU A 598 -25.00 26.26 18.70
N THR A 599 -23.90 25.68 18.23
CA THR A 599 -23.91 24.45 17.43
C THR A 599 -23.10 23.37 18.13
N ALA A 600 -23.74 22.21 18.35
CA ALA A 600 -23.05 21.00 18.76
C ALA A 600 -22.72 20.19 17.50
N ARG A 601 -21.44 19.82 17.34
CA ARG A 601 -20.94 19.14 16.14
C ARG A 601 -20.06 17.94 16.49
N LEU A 602 -20.05 16.97 15.58
CA LEU A 602 -19.04 15.92 15.48
C LEU A 602 -18.33 16.10 14.13
N GLY A 603 -17.16 16.73 14.15
CA GLY A 603 -16.51 17.19 12.92
C GLY A 603 -17.44 18.12 12.11
N ALA A 604 -17.72 17.76 10.86
CA ALA A 604 -18.63 18.49 9.99
C ALA A 604 -20.12 18.15 10.21
N ILE A 605 -20.45 17.13 11.00
CA ILE A 605 -21.84 16.76 11.28
C ILE A 605 -22.41 17.69 12.33
N THR A 606 -23.42 18.48 11.96
CA THR A 606 -24.24 19.23 12.93
C THR A 606 -25.20 18.28 13.64
N LEU A 607 -25.10 18.21 14.96
CA LEU A 607 -25.95 17.38 15.82
C LEU A 607 -27.21 18.14 16.20
N SER A 608 -27.00 19.34 16.75
CA SER A 608 -28.03 20.29 17.11
C SER A 608 -27.53 21.71 16.86
N GLU A 609 -28.48 22.58 16.58
CA GLU A 609 -28.28 24.01 16.35
C GLU A 609 -29.40 24.73 17.08
N ARG A 610 -29.04 25.65 17.98
CA ARG A 610 -30.01 26.47 18.70
C ARG A 610 -29.59 27.93 18.70
N MET A 611 -30.59 28.79 18.55
CA MET A 611 -30.42 30.22 18.76
C MET A 611 -30.42 30.48 20.27
N LEU A 612 -29.38 31.17 20.73
CA LEU A 612 -29.31 31.67 22.10
C LEU A 612 -29.74 33.15 22.12
N PRO A 613 -30.13 33.67 23.30
CA PRO A 613 -30.31 35.11 23.47
C PRO A 613 -29.09 35.88 22.95
N ALA A 614 -29.32 37.08 22.42
CA ALA A 614 -28.22 37.97 22.02
C ALA A 614 -27.24 38.13 23.19
N PRO A 615 -25.92 38.10 22.93
CA PRO A 615 -24.95 38.37 23.97
C PRO A 615 -25.12 39.80 24.46
N SER A 616 -24.57 40.11 25.64
CA SER A 616 -24.57 41.45 26.22
C SER A 616 -23.15 41.91 26.53
N GLY A 617 -22.97 43.22 26.69
CA GLY A 617 -21.66 43.84 26.98
C GLY A 617 -20.65 43.65 25.85
N ALA A 618 -19.38 43.47 26.21
CA ALA A 618 -18.26 43.52 25.28
C ALA A 618 -18.35 42.56 24.08
N GLU A 619 -19.00 41.40 24.24
CA GLU A 619 -19.17 40.44 23.13
C GLU A 619 -20.23 40.91 22.12
N ALA A 620 -21.28 41.59 22.59
CA ALA A 620 -22.27 42.24 21.73
C ALA A 620 -21.66 43.45 21.01
N ASP A 621 -20.93 44.28 21.77
CA ASP A 621 -20.24 45.45 21.22
C ASP A 621 -19.29 45.02 20.11
N ARG A 622 -18.45 44.01 20.36
CA ARG A 622 -17.53 43.47 19.35
C ARG A 622 -18.26 43.00 18.08
N ALA A 623 -19.36 42.28 18.22
CA ALA A 623 -20.12 41.80 17.06
C ALA A 623 -20.75 42.94 16.24
N ILE A 624 -21.20 44.01 16.91
CA ILE A 624 -21.73 45.22 16.26
C ILE A 624 -20.59 45.98 15.56
N LEU A 625 -19.46 46.17 16.24
CA LEU A 625 -18.29 46.86 15.70
C LEU A 625 -17.74 46.13 14.48
N ASP A 626 -17.63 44.80 14.53
CA ASP A 626 -17.19 43.98 13.38
C ASP A 626 -18.18 44.10 12.21
N ALA A 627 -19.49 44.14 12.47
CA ALA A 627 -20.50 44.37 11.44
C ALA A 627 -20.40 45.78 10.82
N LEU A 628 -20.13 46.82 11.63
CA LEU A 628 -19.91 48.18 11.17
C LEU A 628 -18.62 48.32 10.33
N ARG A 629 -17.55 47.59 10.68
CA ARG A 629 -16.30 47.55 9.89
C ARG A 629 -16.51 46.91 8.53
N GLU A 630 -17.21 45.79 8.46
CA GLU A 630 -17.42 45.06 7.20
C GLU A 630 -18.41 45.77 6.27
N ARG A 631 -19.42 46.45 6.82
CA ARG A 631 -20.58 46.94 6.04
C ARG A 631 -20.78 48.45 6.05
N GLY A 632 -19.99 49.19 6.81
CA GLY A 632 -20.06 50.64 6.91
C GLY A 632 -21.14 51.15 7.87
N LEU A 633 -21.13 52.46 8.06
CA LEU A 633 -21.95 53.16 9.07
C LEU A 633 -23.44 53.26 8.72
N SER A 634 -23.84 52.84 7.51
CA SER A 634 -25.25 52.82 7.09
C SER A 634 -26.12 51.84 7.89
N LEU A 635 -25.51 50.99 8.72
CA LEU A 635 -26.22 50.14 9.68
C LEU A 635 -26.77 50.91 10.89
N LEU A 636 -26.23 52.10 11.18
CA LEU A 636 -26.71 52.96 12.25
C LEU A 636 -27.88 53.83 11.78
N ASP A 637 -28.86 54.06 12.64
CA ASP A 637 -29.88 55.08 12.40
C ASP A 637 -29.32 56.45 12.80
N TRP A 638 -28.85 57.20 11.81
CA TRP A 638 -28.21 58.51 12.00
C TRP A 638 -29.18 59.63 12.38
N GLY A 639 -30.50 59.41 12.34
CA GLY A 639 -31.49 60.46 12.56
C GLY A 639 -31.27 61.71 11.69
N LYS A 640 -32.10 62.75 11.86
CA LYS A 640 -31.89 64.02 11.15
C LYS A 640 -30.83 64.89 11.84
N GLU A 641 -30.78 64.85 13.15
CA GLU A 641 -29.91 65.73 13.96
C GLU A 641 -28.46 65.29 13.93
N ALA A 642 -28.16 64.00 14.11
CA ALA A 642 -26.78 63.51 14.06
C ALA A 642 -26.21 63.56 12.64
N GLU A 643 -27.01 63.32 11.61
CA GLU A 643 -26.61 63.56 10.22
C GLU A 643 -26.31 65.05 9.94
N ALA A 644 -27.14 65.98 10.46
CA ALA A 644 -26.88 67.41 10.33
C ALA A 644 -25.61 67.84 11.10
N LEU A 645 -25.37 67.30 12.29
CA LEU A 645 -24.16 67.52 13.06
C LEU A 645 -22.92 66.99 12.31
N ARG A 646 -22.99 65.76 11.80
CA ARG A 646 -21.94 65.13 11.00
C ARG A 646 -21.57 65.98 9.79
N ARG A 647 -22.56 66.50 9.06
CA ARG A 647 -22.32 67.40 7.91
C ARG A 647 -21.65 68.71 8.31
N ARG A 648 -22.07 69.31 9.43
CA ARG A 648 -21.47 70.55 9.97
C ARG A 648 -20.03 70.32 10.42
N LEU A 649 -19.76 69.25 11.17
CA LEU A 649 -18.41 68.88 11.61
C LEU A 649 -17.50 68.56 10.42
N GLY A 650 -17.99 67.79 9.44
CA GLY A 650 -17.24 67.50 8.22
C GLY A 650 -16.94 68.74 7.38
N TRP A 651 -17.86 69.71 7.31
CA TRP A 651 -17.60 71.00 6.66
C TRP A 651 -16.53 71.82 7.40
N LEU A 652 -16.62 71.89 8.74
CA LEU A 652 -15.63 72.58 9.56
C LEU A 652 -14.25 71.91 9.49
N HIS A 653 -14.18 70.58 9.52
CA HIS A 653 -12.93 69.83 9.38
C HIS A 653 -12.25 70.09 8.03
N ARG A 654 -13.00 70.02 6.92
CA ARG A 654 -12.45 70.29 5.57
C ARG A 654 -12.04 71.75 5.37
N GLY A 655 -12.72 72.69 6.01
CA GLY A 655 -12.44 74.12 5.85
C GLY A 655 -11.40 74.69 6.81
N LEU A 656 -11.39 74.25 8.07
CA LEU A 656 -10.60 74.83 9.17
C LEU A 656 -9.58 73.85 9.80
N GLY A 657 -9.68 72.54 9.55
CA GLY A 657 -8.79 71.53 10.12
C GLY A 657 -8.97 71.33 11.63
N ALA A 658 -7.89 71.04 12.36
CA ALA A 658 -7.93 70.83 13.81
C ALA A 658 -8.45 72.09 14.56
N PRO A 659 -9.21 71.95 15.66
CA PRO A 659 -9.50 70.73 16.43
C PRO A 659 -10.74 69.95 15.96
N TRP A 660 -11.34 70.31 14.83
CA TRP A 660 -12.56 69.65 14.34
C TRP A 660 -12.22 68.21 13.89
N PRO A 661 -12.94 67.18 14.37
CA PRO A 661 -12.62 65.79 14.03
C PRO A 661 -12.99 65.46 12.59
N ASP A 662 -12.22 64.58 11.97
CA ASP A 662 -12.67 63.94 10.73
C ASP A 662 -13.86 63.03 11.06
N VAL A 663 -14.94 63.17 10.29
CA VAL A 663 -16.20 62.41 10.44
C VAL A 663 -16.61 61.79 9.10
N SER A 664 -15.65 61.59 8.20
CA SER A 664 -15.78 60.72 7.02
C SER A 664 -16.19 59.29 7.42
N ASP A 665 -16.76 58.53 6.48
CA ASP A 665 -17.13 57.14 6.76
C ASP A 665 -15.88 56.34 7.15
N GLU A 666 -14.76 56.53 6.45
CA GLU A 666 -13.49 55.88 6.74
C GLU A 666 -12.97 56.20 8.15
N ALA A 667 -12.87 57.49 8.51
CA ALA A 667 -12.31 57.91 9.81
C ALA A 667 -13.18 57.53 11.01
N LEU A 668 -14.48 57.36 10.82
CA LEU A 668 -15.39 56.88 11.85
C LEU A 668 -15.35 55.36 11.99
N VAL A 669 -15.23 54.62 10.88
CA VAL A 669 -15.05 53.15 10.90
C VAL A 669 -13.73 52.74 11.55
N GLU A 670 -12.64 53.47 11.28
CA GLU A 670 -11.33 53.19 11.89
C GLU A 670 -11.30 53.40 13.40
N ARG A 671 -12.14 54.31 13.92
CA ARG A 671 -12.20 54.70 15.34
C ARG A 671 -13.45 54.21 16.06
N LEU A 672 -14.09 53.16 15.56
CA LEU A 672 -15.30 52.59 16.17
C LEU A 672 -15.13 52.15 17.64
N ALA A 673 -13.89 51.88 18.07
CA ALA A 673 -13.56 51.45 19.43
C ALA A 673 -13.31 52.61 20.42
N ASP A 674 -13.16 53.84 19.90
CA ASP A 674 -13.00 55.07 20.67
C ASP A 674 -14.37 55.65 21.04
#